data_AF-A0A973L9Y8-F1
#
_entry.id   AF-A0A973L9Y8-F1
#
_cell.length_a   1.000
_cell.length_b   1.000
_cell.length_c   1.000
_cell.angle_alpha   90.00
_cell.angle_beta   90.00
_cell.angle_gamma   90.00
#
_symmetry.space_group_name_H-M   'P 1'
#
loop_
_entity.id
_entity.type
_entity.pdbx_description
1 polymer ?
#
loop_
_entity_poly.entity_id
_entity_poly.type
_entity_poly.pdbx_seq_one_letter_code
_entity_poly.pdbx_strand_id
1 'polypeptide(L)'
;MSSSSRFPISRRTVLSAATAGAAGAFGLLRFAPDAAATAGPQSYTAAWSSVDQHPPTPDWFLDAKFGIYYHWGVFSVPAFGNEWYPRNMYNPGSAENQHHIATYGDPSVWPYHNFMLGANDKSGHYTKFAPKLTSAGGNWDPNAWAQLFKNAGARFAGPVAEHHDGYSMWNSQVNEWNSVKTGPGLDLVSLHAQAIRGQGLKFMTSLHHAYHFQGYYQYVPQQSTATLQKLYGQMGSTAENQLWYNKLVEVIDGYQPDLIWQDFDLSGVQESQRLNFLAYYYNKAVSWNKDVVATYKDGFDTSGEVFDFERGGPGGLLTPYWLTDDSISSSSWCYTVGIGYYTTQALLHALIDRVAKGGNMLLNIAPMADGTIPSGQQTILLGMGDWLGRFGEAIYATRSWTSYGEGPTAMGGGSFSGPKAGVPADVRFTRSKDNTVLYATALGWQGGTMTVTTLNSNQFNISTLTSAQLLNNTAGSYINLPSPTQDANGLHFAMPSSTAPFTALAYTVKLTFSGQIPALGSGPLPTSWAKIVNAATGLVLDSGGNVASGSNLKQWNYDGSTNLQWQLVPLGGGYYRIVNRTNGMVADSWGNTANGAPARQTTWNGGNNQQWSLTDAGNGRYHIVNRGTGTALDGAGSTTAGSTTVMWSPNSSPNNAWTIVGV
;
A
#
# COMPACT_ATOMS: atom_id res chain seq x y z
N MET A 1 -38.17 -36.49 -33.34
CA MET A 1 -37.09 -37.17 -34.10
C MET A 1 -35.93 -36.18 -34.16
N SER A 2 -35.04 -36.16 -33.14
CA SER A 2 -33.70 -36.78 -33.16
C SER A 2 -32.93 -36.43 -34.45
N SER A 3 -31.79 -35.74 -34.44
CA SER A 3 -30.62 -36.10 -33.65
C SER A 3 -29.62 -34.94 -33.48
N SER A 4 -29.00 -34.95 -32.30
CA SER A 4 -27.77 -34.29 -31.88
C SER A 4 -26.53 -34.95 -32.48
N SER A 5 -25.54 -34.18 -32.92
CA SER A 5 -24.17 -34.69 -33.17
C SER A 5 -23.13 -33.88 -32.40
N ARG A 6 -22.75 -34.42 -31.24
CA ARG A 6 -21.50 -34.12 -30.53
C ARG A 6 -20.37 -34.87 -31.24
N PHE A 7 -19.21 -34.24 -31.46
CA PHE A 7 -17.97 -34.96 -31.81
C PHE A 7 -17.06 -35.06 -30.57
N PRO A 8 -16.50 -36.26 -30.29
CA PRO A 8 -15.80 -36.57 -29.05
C PRO A 8 -14.28 -36.29 -29.13
N ILE A 9 -13.70 -35.83 -28.03
CA ILE A 9 -12.24 -35.80 -27.83
C ILE A 9 -11.80 -37.21 -27.38
N SER A 10 -11.04 -37.90 -28.24
CA SER A 10 -10.45 -39.20 -27.93
C SER A 10 -9.05 -39.04 -27.32
N ARG A 11 -8.88 -39.54 -26.09
CA ARG A 11 -7.58 -39.82 -25.47
C ARG A 11 -7.05 -41.13 -26.04
N ARG A 12 -6.05 -41.08 -26.94
CA ARG A 12 -4.94 -42.05 -27.13
C ARG A 12 -4.32 -41.91 -28.52
N THR A 13 -3.19 -41.20 -28.59
CA THR A 13 -2.01 -41.65 -29.35
C THR A 13 -0.78 -41.13 -28.63
N VAL A 14 -0.36 -41.86 -27.61
CA VAL A 14 0.95 -41.74 -26.96
C VAL A 14 1.84 -42.81 -27.61
N LEU A 15 3.09 -42.44 -27.91
CA LEU A 15 4.21 -43.25 -28.42
C LEU A 15 4.22 -43.61 -29.91
N SER A 16 4.95 -42.81 -30.70
CA SER A 16 5.95 -43.32 -31.65
C SER A 16 6.61 -42.16 -32.43
N ALA A 17 7.74 -41.66 -31.94
CA ALA A 17 8.84 -41.09 -32.74
C ALA A 17 9.95 -40.60 -31.80
N ALA A 18 10.78 -41.52 -31.34
CA ALA A 18 12.11 -41.21 -30.83
C ALA A 18 13.11 -41.78 -31.83
N THR A 19 13.76 -40.92 -32.62
CA THR A 19 15.18 -41.00 -32.97
C THR A 19 15.61 -39.79 -33.79
N ALA A 20 16.77 -39.24 -33.40
CA ALA A 20 17.66 -38.30 -34.09
C ALA A 20 17.39 -36.78 -33.97
N GLY A 21 18.03 -36.17 -32.95
CA GLY A 21 19.04 -35.13 -33.23
C GLY A 21 18.62 -33.66 -33.17
N ALA A 22 18.42 -33.12 -31.97
CA ALA A 22 18.88 -31.78 -31.57
C ALA A 22 18.65 -31.59 -30.06
N ALA A 23 19.73 -31.55 -29.28
CA ALA A 23 19.69 -31.23 -27.86
C ALA A 23 19.43 -29.72 -27.67
N GLY A 24 18.17 -29.30 -27.77
CA GLY A 24 17.69 -28.04 -27.24
C GLY A 24 17.30 -28.25 -25.77
N ALA A 25 18.06 -27.67 -24.85
CA ALA A 25 17.73 -27.66 -23.42
C ALA A 25 16.49 -26.78 -23.18
N PHE A 26 15.30 -27.29 -23.48
CA PHE A 26 14.07 -26.79 -22.88
C PHE A 26 14.05 -27.25 -21.43
N GLY A 27 14.58 -26.40 -20.54
CA GLY A 27 14.36 -26.53 -19.12
C GLY A 27 12.87 -26.58 -18.85
N LEU A 28 12.37 -27.76 -18.46
CA LEU A 28 11.09 -27.90 -17.79
C LEU A 28 11.15 -27.03 -16.53
N LEU A 29 10.62 -25.81 -16.61
CA LEU A 29 10.27 -25.00 -15.45
C LEU A 29 9.32 -25.85 -14.62
N ARG A 30 9.85 -26.51 -13.60
CA ARG A 30 9.04 -27.07 -12.52
C ARG A 30 8.43 -25.88 -11.81
N PHE A 31 7.20 -25.53 -12.15
CA PHE A 31 6.38 -24.68 -11.31
C PHE A 31 6.35 -25.32 -9.92
N ALA A 32 6.81 -24.60 -8.89
CA ALA A 32 6.51 -25.00 -7.53
C ALA A 32 4.99 -25.14 -7.42
N PRO A 33 4.45 -26.19 -6.78
CA PRO A 33 3.02 -26.25 -6.53
C PRO A 33 2.61 -24.98 -5.79
N ASP A 34 1.55 -24.32 -6.25
CA ASP A 34 0.99 -23.16 -5.55
C ASP A 34 0.78 -23.53 -4.08
N ALA A 35 1.23 -22.66 -3.18
CA ALA A 35 0.98 -22.84 -1.75
C ALA A 35 -0.54 -22.94 -1.53
N ALA A 36 -0.97 -23.87 -0.67
CA ALA A 36 -2.38 -23.97 -0.29
C ALA A 36 -2.85 -22.64 0.31
N ALA A 37 -4.13 -22.30 0.10
CA ALA A 37 -4.73 -21.11 0.69
C ALA A 37 -4.57 -21.08 2.21
N THR A 38 -4.51 -19.86 2.74
CA THR A 38 -4.49 -19.60 4.17
C THR A 38 -5.75 -20.19 4.81
N ALA A 39 -5.61 -20.85 5.95
CA ALA A 39 -6.76 -21.43 6.66
C ALA A 39 -7.76 -20.33 7.05
N GLY A 40 -9.04 -20.57 6.77
CA GLY A 40 -10.12 -19.62 7.01
C GLY A 40 -11.51 -20.26 6.91
N PRO A 41 -12.58 -19.44 6.93
CA PRO A 41 -13.95 -19.91 6.72
C PRO A 41 -14.10 -20.76 5.47
N GLN A 42 -14.92 -21.81 5.56
CA GLN A 42 -15.17 -22.73 4.43
C GLN A 42 -16.33 -22.27 3.53
N SER A 43 -17.06 -21.22 3.94
CA SER A 43 -18.14 -20.62 3.17
C SER A 43 -18.48 -19.23 3.70
N TYR A 44 -19.01 -18.39 2.82
CA TYR A 44 -19.44 -17.03 3.12
C TYR A 44 -20.90 -16.81 2.74
N THR A 45 -21.64 -16.09 3.59
CA THR A 45 -22.99 -15.58 3.26
C THR A 45 -22.93 -14.08 2.99
N ALA A 46 -23.92 -13.53 2.29
CA ALA A 46 -24.04 -12.09 2.01
C ALA A 46 -24.45 -11.29 3.27
N ALA A 47 -23.56 -11.25 4.26
CA ALA A 47 -23.70 -10.51 5.51
C ALA A 47 -22.30 -10.11 5.99
N TRP A 48 -22.14 -8.88 6.50
CA TRP A 48 -20.87 -8.35 7.03
C TRP A 48 -20.19 -9.34 7.98
N SER A 49 -20.91 -9.77 9.02
CA SER A 49 -20.41 -10.73 10.01
C SER A 49 -19.87 -12.05 9.43
N SER A 50 -20.23 -12.40 8.18
CA SER A 50 -19.66 -13.53 7.46
C SER A 50 -18.47 -13.13 6.59
N VAL A 51 -18.58 -12.09 5.76
CA VAL A 51 -17.50 -11.67 4.83
C VAL A 51 -16.29 -11.07 5.56
N ASP A 52 -16.51 -10.45 6.72
CA ASP A 52 -15.48 -9.90 7.61
C ASP A 52 -14.54 -10.97 8.18
N GLN A 53 -14.91 -12.25 8.07
CA GLN A 53 -14.06 -13.36 8.49
C GLN A 53 -13.01 -13.73 7.43
N HIS A 54 -13.10 -13.18 6.22
CA HIS A 54 -12.10 -13.41 5.17
C HIS A 54 -10.78 -12.74 5.54
N PRO A 55 -9.63 -13.43 5.48
CA PRO A 55 -8.33 -12.79 5.72
C PRO A 55 -8.01 -11.78 4.60
N PRO A 56 -8.02 -10.45 4.87
CA PRO A 56 -7.93 -9.45 3.81
C PRO A 56 -6.56 -9.41 3.12
N THR A 57 -5.51 -9.84 3.83
CA THR A 57 -4.10 -9.60 3.44
C THR A 57 -3.30 -10.90 3.45
N PRO A 58 -3.49 -11.79 2.46
CA PRO A 58 -2.74 -13.03 2.38
C PRO A 58 -1.24 -12.79 2.18
N ASP A 59 -0.43 -13.78 2.53
CA ASP A 59 1.03 -13.64 2.56
C ASP A 59 1.63 -13.24 1.21
N TRP A 60 1.07 -13.76 0.10
CA TRP A 60 1.53 -13.39 -1.25
C TRP A 60 1.35 -11.88 -1.51
N PHE A 61 0.26 -11.28 -1.02
CA PHE A 61 -0.04 -9.87 -1.21
C PHE A 61 0.87 -9.01 -0.33
N LEU A 62 1.06 -9.40 0.93
CA LEU A 62 2.01 -8.77 1.83
C LEU A 62 3.45 -8.83 1.29
N ASP A 63 3.83 -9.90 0.60
CA ASP A 63 5.18 -10.10 0.08
C ASP A 63 5.42 -9.42 -1.27
N ALA A 64 4.34 -9.15 -2.02
CA ALA A 64 4.39 -8.66 -3.40
C ALA A 64 4.95 -7.24 -3.53
N LYS A 65 4.52 -6.31 -2.67
CA LYS A 65 4.92 -4.90 -2.59
C LYS A 65 4.55 -4.01 -3.77
N PHE A 66 4.74 -4.50 -5.00
CA PHE A 66 4.64 -3.72 -6.21
C PHE A 66 3.79 -4.46 -7.25
N GLY A 67 2.79 -3.76 -7.76
CA GLY A 67 1.95 -4.22 -8.86
C GLY A 67 1.83 -3.18 -9.97
N ILE A 68 1.40 -3.63 -11.15
CA ILE A 68 1.16 -2.76 -12.31
C ILE A 68 -0.25 -2.95 -12.84
N TYR A 69 -0.96 -1.85 -13.08
CA TYR A 69 -2.20 -1.85 -13.84
C TYR A 69 -2.17 -0.76 -14.91
N TYR A 70 -3.22 -0.67 -15.70
CA TYR A 70 -3.25 0.22 -16.85
C TYR A 70 -4.65 0.67 -17.23
N HIS A 71 -4.82 1.99 -17.30
CA HIS A 71 -6.01 2.63 -17.86
C HIS A 71 -5.92 2.68 -19.37
N TRP A 72 -6.35 1.58 -20.00
CA TRP A 72 -6.37 1.42 -21.44
C TRP A 72 -7.73 0.88 -21.88
N GLY A 73 -8.38 1.59 -22.79
CA GLY A 73 -9.72 1.23 -23.27
C GLY A 73 -10.23 2.19 -24.33
N VAL A 74 -11.54 2.22 -24.53
CA VAL A 74 -12.19 3.08 -25.54
C VAL A 74 -11.93 4.57 -25.23
N PHE A 75 -11.91 4.93 -23.94
CA PHE A 75 -11.54 6.27 -23.46
C PHE A 75 -10.10 6.70 -23.81
N SER A 76 -9.23 5.79 -24.29
CA SER A 76 -7.88 6.13 -24.76
C SER A 76 -7.84 6.59 -26.22
N VAL A 77 -8.89 6.33 -27.03
CA VAL A 77 -8.93 6.68 -28.47
C VAL A 77 -8.81 8.18 -28.74
N PRO A 78 -9.50 9.06 -28.01
CA PRO A 78 -9.39 10.50 -28.24
C PRO A 78 -8.00 11.06 -27.93
N ALA A 79 -7.24 10.38 -27.06
CA ALA A 79 -5.95 10.83 -26.54
C ALA A 79 -5.97 12.31 -26.07
N PHE A 80 -7.06 12.73 -25.42
CA PHE A 80 -7.31 14.12 -25.02
C PHE A 80 -7.99 14.18 -23.65
N GLY A 81 -7.64 15.19 -22.85
CA GLY A 81 -8.20 15.38 -21.50
C GLY A 81 -7.66 14.34 -20.52
N ASN A 82 -8.41 13.26 -20.30
CA ASN A 82 -8.10 12.14 -19.43
C ASN A 82 -9.10 10.98 -19.67
N GLU A 83 -9.08 9.94 -18.85
CA GLU A 83 -10.00 8.80 -18.87
C GLU A 83 -11.47 9.17 -18.61
N TRP A 84 -11.76 10.41 -18.22
CA TRP A 84 -13.10 10.99 -18.12
C TRP A 84 -13.52 11.75 -19.39
N TYR A 85 -12.76 11.68 -20.49
CA TYR A 85 -13.21 12.16 -21.79
C TYR A 85 -14.63 11.69 -22.16
N PRO A 86 -15.04 10.41 -21.96
CA PRO A 86 -16.39 9.96 -22.28
C PRO A 86 -17.49 10.75 -21.58
N ARG A 87 -17.23 11.22 -20.36
CA ARG A 87 -18.11 12.11 -19.59
C ARG A 87 -18.01 13.54 -20.08
N ASN A 88 -16.80 14.08 -20.15
CA ASN A 88 -16.57 15.50 -20.37
C ASN A 88 -16.83 15.93 -21.82
N MET A 89 -16.80 15.03 -22.79
CA MET A 89 -17.20 15.33 -24.18
C MET A 89 -18.65 15.79 -24.29
N TYR A 90 -19.51 15.44 -23.31
CA TYR A 90 -20.90 15.91 -23.24
C TYR A 90 -21.09 17.13 -22.33
N ASN A 91 -20.09 17.51 -21.54
CA ASN A 91 -20.17 18.67 -20.63
C ASN A 91 -20.03 19.98 -21.43
N PRO A 92 -21.10 20.78 -21.60
CA PRO A 92 -21.06 21.93 -22.51
C PRO A 92 -19.96 22.93 -22.14
N GLY A 93 -19.13 23.28 -23.12
CA GLY A 93 -18.06 24.26 -22.95
C GLY A 93 -16.78 23.75 -22.29
N SER A 94 -16.72 22.48 -21.85
CA SER A 94 -15.48 21.84 -21.42
C SER A 94 -14.45 21.79 -22.58
N ALA A 95 -13.16 21.64 -22.24
CA ALA A 95 -12.12 21.49 -23.26
C ALA A 95 -12.36 20.23 -24.10
N GLU A 96 -12.80 19.14 -23.48
CA GLU A 96 -13.11 17.87 -24.14
C GLU A 96 -14.30 17.99 -25.08
N ASN A 97 -15.36 18.72 -24.69
CA ASN A 97 -16.52 18.97 -25.54
C ASN A 97 -16.15 19.83 -26.76
N GLN A 98 -15.41 20.92 -26.56
CA GLN A 98 -14.93 21.76 -27.65
C GLN A 98 -14.02 20.99 -28.61
N HIS A 99 -13.10 20.20 -28.08
CA HIS A 99 -12.25 19.30 -28.87
C HIS A 99 -13.10 18.28 -29.63
N HIS A 100 -14.09 17.67 -28.97
CA HIS A 100 -14.96 16.68 -29.59
C HIS A 100 -15.72 17.26 -30.79
N ILE A 101 -16.31 18.44 -30.61
CA ILE A 101 -17.00 19.18 -31.67
C ILE A 101 -16.04 19.51 -32.80
N ALA A 102 -14.81 19.94 -32.50
CA ALA A 102 -13.83 20.33 -33.51
C ALA A 102 -13.31 19.14 -34.34
N THR A 103 -13.11 17.98 -33.71
CA THR A 103 -12.48 16.80 -34.33
C THR A 103 -13.50 15.83 -34.92
N TYR A 104 -14.57 15.50 -34.19
CA TYR A 104 -15.49 14.42 -34.53
C TYR A 104 -16.87 14.92 -34.96
N GLY A 105 -17.42 15.89 -34.24
CA GLY A 105 -18.78 16.37 -34.44
C GLY A 105 -19.45 16.74 -33.13
N ASP A 106 -20.62 17.38 -33.20
CA ASP A 106 -21.44 17.57 -32.00
C ASP A 106 -21.74 16.20 -31.35
N PRO A 107 -21.64 16.04 -30.02
CA PRO A 107 -21.88 14.74 -29.37
C PRO A 107 -23.25 14.12 -29.64
N SER A 108 -24.25 14.89 -30.09
CA SER A 108 -25.55 14.37 -30.55
C SER A 108 -25.48 13.70 -31.93
N VAL A 109 -24.49 14.05 -32.75
CA VAL A 109 -24.23 13.50 -34.09
C VAL A 109 -23.10 12.47 -34.06
N TRP A 110 -22.09 12.71 -33.22
CA TRP A 110 -20.94 11.83 -33.01
C TRP A 110 -20.88 11.42 -31.54
N PRO A 111 -21.73 10.49 -31.08
CA PRO A 111 -21.77 10.09 -29.68
C PRO A 111 -20.59 9.17 -29.32
N TYR A 112 -20.30 9.03 -28.02
CA TYR A 112 -19.20 8.23 -27.48
C TYR A 112 -19.15 6.78 -28.01
N HIS A 113 -20.30 6.13 -28.18
CA HIS A 113 -20.34 4.76 -28.73
C HIS A 113 -19.80 4.64 -30.16
N ASN A 114 -19.61 5.74 -30.90
CA ASN A 114 -18.90 5.71 -32.18
C ASN A 114 -17.43 5.31 -32.02
N PHE A 115 -16.78 5.60 -30.88
CA PHE A 115 -15.44 5.06 -30.61
C PHE A 115 -15.45 3.52 -30.48
N MET A 116 -16.59 2.90 -30.16
CA MET A 116 -16.73 1.44 -30.02
C MET A 116 -17.13 0.77 -31.34
N LEU A 117 -18.10 1.38 -32.05
CA LEU A 117 -18.67 0.84 -33.29
C LEU A 117 -17.82 1.18 -34.51
N GLY A 118 -17.19 2.35 -34.50
CA GLY A 118 -16.41 2.92 -35.57
C GLY A 118 -17.21 3.93 -36.39
N ALA A 119 -16.65 5.12 -36.59
CA ALA A 119 -17.20 6.16 -37.45
C ALA A 119 -16.09 7.05 -37.99
N ASN A 120 -16.33 7.72 -39.12
CA ASN A 120 -15.40 8.72 -39.63
C ASN A 120 -15.46 9.99 -38.76
N ASP A 121 -14.29 10.56 -38.45
CA ASP A 121 -14.19 11.90 -37.90
C ASP A 121 -14.39 12.98 -38.99
N LYS A 122 -14.28 14.26 -38.64
CA LYS A 122 -14.46 15.36 -39.61
C LYS A 122 -13.40 15.41 -40.72
N SER A 123 -12.23 14.81 -40.49
CA SER A 123 -11.17 14.69 -41.50
C SER A 123 -11.39 13.51 -42.46
N GLY A 124 -12.40 12.68 -42.20
CA GLY A 124 -12.67 11.45 -42.95
C GLY A 124 -11.88 10.25 -42.45
N HIS A 125 -11.19 10.36 -41.32
CA HIS A 125 -10.44 9.26 -40.71
C HIS A 125 -11.39 8.34 -39.94
N TYR A 126 -11.36 7.04 -40.26
CA TYR A 126 -12.17 6.04 -39.57
C TYR A 126 -11.63 5.79 -38.16
N THR A 127 -12.38 6.23 -37.16
CA THR A 127 -12.00 6.21 -35.75
C THR A 127 -12.73 5.09 -35.02
N LYS A 128 -11.98 4.19 -34.38
CA LYS A 128 -12.50 3.07 -33.58
C LYS A 128 -11.44 2.61 -32.56
N PHE A 129 -11.86 2.17 -31.39
CA PHE A 129 -11.03 1.36 -30.50
C PHE A 129 -10.86 -0.03 -31.10
N ALA A 130 -9.73 -0.26 -31.77
CA ALA A 130 -9.46 -1.50 -32.48
C ALA A 130 -7.97 -1.89 -32.36
N PRO A 131 -7.44 -2.09 -31.15
CA PRO A 131 -6.08 -2.59 -30.99
C PRO A 131 -5.95 -3.95 -31.67
N LYS A 132 -4.82 -4.13 -32.36
CA LYS A 132 -4.57 -5.30 -33.19
C LYS A 132 -3.31 -6.00 -32.73
N LEU A 133 -3.39 -7.32 -32.60
CA LEU A 133 -2.25 -8.15 -32.20
C LEU A 133 -1.06 -7.94 -33.15
N THR A 134 0.16 -7.93 -32.60
CA THR A 134 1.41 -7.92 -33.39
C THR A 134 1.47 -9.09 -34.36
N SER A 135 1.00 -10.28 -33.95
CA SER A 135 0.89 -11.46 -34.81
C SER A 135 -0.09 -11.30 -35.99
N ALA A 136 -1.00 -10.33 -35.91
CA ALA A 136 -1.90 -9.96 -37.00
C ALA A 136 -1.42 -8.69 -37.75
N GLY A 137 -0.23 -8.15 -37.43
CA GLY A 137 0.32 -6.93 -38.03
C GLY A 137 -0.19 -5.63 -37.40
N GLY A 138 -0.56 -5.65 -36.11
CA GLY A 138 -0.79 -4.46 -35.30
C GLY A 138 0.36 -4.18 -34.31
N ASN A 139 0.09 -3.37 -33.29
CA ASN A 139 1.09 -2.92 -32.30
C ASN A 139 0.90 -3.51 -30.90
N TRP A 140 -0.22 -4.19 -30.65
CA TRP A 140 -0.54 -4.70 -29.32
C TRP A 140 0.00 -6.12 -29.12
N ASP A 141 0.78 -6.33 -28.06
CA ASP A 141 1.27 -7.65 -27.67
C ASP A 141 1.14 -7.83 -26.15
N PRO A 142 0.15 -8.62 -25.68
CA PRO A 142 -0.04 -8.84 -24.24
C PRO A 142 1.13 -9.59 -23.59
N ASN A 143 1.88 -10.42 -24.32
CA ASN A 143 3.06 -11.11 -23.79
C ASN A 143 4.24 -10.15 -23.61
N ALA A 144 4.44 -9.24 -24.55
CA ALA A 144 5.46 -8.19 -24.42
C ALA A 144 5.16 -7.27 -23.23
N TRP A 145 3.89 -6.92 -23.02
CA TRP A 145 3.45 -6.16 -21.84
C TRP A 145 3.73 -6.92 -20.55
N ALA A 146 3.31 -8.18 -20.44
CA ALA A 146 3.54 -9.00 -19.26
C ALA A 146 5.04 -9.19 -18.95
N GLN A 147 5.87 -9.37 -19.99
CA GLN A 147 7.33 -9.44 -19.84
C GLN A 147 7.92 -8.12 -19.34
N LEU A 148 7.44 -6.99 -19.84
CA LEU A 148 7.85 -5.67 -19.35
C LEU A 148 7.48 -5.50 -17.87
N PHE A 149 6.29 -5.92 -17.45
CA PHE A 149 5.86 -5.82 -16.05
C PHE A 149 6.72 -6.67 -15.12
N LYS A 150 7.06 -7.90 -15.55
CA LYS A 150 8.01 -8.75 -14.83
C LYS A 150 9.39 -8.13 -14.73
N ASN A 151 9.89 -7.57 -15.84
CA ASN A 151 11.20 -6.90 -15.86
C ASN A 151 11.21 -5.64 -14.98
N ALA A 152 10.06 -4.97 -14.84
CA ALA A 152 9.88 -3.85 -13.92
C ALA A 152 9.88 -4.26 -12.44
N GLY A 153 9.80 -5.56 -12.13
CA GLY A 153 9.75 -6.10 -10.78
C GLY A 153 8.35 -6.31 -10.22
N ALA A 154 7.28 -6.08 -11.00
CA ALA A 154 5.91 -6.31 -10.51
C ALA A 154 5.72 -7.77 -10.06
N ARG A 155 4.89 -7.98 -9.03
CA ARG A 155 4.51 -9.31 -8.53
C ARG A 155 3.05 -9.65 -8.82
N PHE A 156 2.25 -8.63 -9.09
CA PHE A 156 0.89 -8.75 -9.59
C PHE A 156 0.65 -7.70 -10.69
N ALA A 157 -0.19 -8.03 -11.66
CA ALA A 157 -0.57 -7.08 -12.69
C ALA A 157 -1.94 -7.37 -13.30
N GLY A 158 -2.54 -6.38 -13.95
CA GLY A 158 -3.80 -6.60 -14.66
C GLY A 158 -4.47 -5.37 -15.25
N PRO A 159 -5.51 -5.55 -16.05
CA PRO A 159 -6.20 -4.46 -16.73
C PRO A 159 -7.17 -3.73 -15.82
N VAL A 160 -7.47 -2.48 -16.18
CA VAL A 160 -8.83 -1.95 -16.01
C VAL A 160 -9.76 -2.77 -16.91
N ALA A 161 -10.53 -3.67 -16.30
CA ALA A 161 -11.43 -4.57 -17.01
C ALA A 161 -12.70 -3.86 -17.46
N GLU A 162 -13.17 -2.90 -16.67
CA GLU A 162 -14.18 -1.93 -17.05
C GLU A 162 -14.00 -0.65 -16.22
N HIS A 163 -13.97 0.49 -16.90
CA HIS A 163 -13.89 1.80 -16.27
C HIS A 163 -15.30 2.36 -16.02
N HIS A 164 -15.45 3.65 -15.76
CA HIS A 164 -16.75 4.29 -15.58
C HIS A 164 -17.58 4.38 -16.87
N ASP A 165 -17.00 4.08 -18.04
CA ASP A 165 -17.56 4.31 -19.38
C ASP A 165 -18.56 3.23 -19.85
N GLY A 166 -18.85 2.25 -18.99
CA GLY A 166 -19.83 1.19 -19.27
C GLY A 166 -19.37 0.15 -20.30
N TYR A 167 -18.08 0.14 -20.66
CA TYR A 167 -17.51 -0.75 -21.66
C TYR A 167 -16.74 -1.92 -21.03
N SER A 168 -17.26 -3.14 -21.19
CA SER A 168 -16.64 -4.34 -20.65
C SER A 168 -15.52 -4.84 -21.58
N MET A 169 -14.26 -4.91 -21.12
CA MET A 169 -13.10 -5.30 -21.95
C MET A 169 -12.94 -6.82 -22.11
N TRP A 170 -14.02 -7.57 -21.91
CA TRP A 170 -14.06 -9.04 -21.91
C TRP A 170 -15.24 -9.58 -22.71
N ASN A 171 -15.35 -10.90 -22.90
CA ASN A 171 -16.47 -11.50 -23.64
C ASN A 171 -17.78 -11.54 -22.83
N SER A 172 -18.35 -10.38 -22.53
CA SER A 172 -19.51 -10.27 -21.65
C SER A 172 -20.81 -10.78 -22.30
N GLN A 173 -21.59 -11.53 -21.53
CA GLN A 173 -22.96 -11.93 -21.87
C GLN A 173 -23.99 -10.96 -21.30
N VAL A 174 -23.73 -10.36 -20.14
CA VAL A 174 -24.63 -9.42 -19.47
C VAL A 174 -24.53 -7.98 -20.00
N ASN A 175 -23.41 -7.62 -20.63
CA ASN A 175 -23.21 -6.33 -21.28
C ASN A 175 -22.81 -6.51 -22.76
N GLU A 176 -23.66 -6.08 -23.69
CA GLU A 176 -23.36 -6.13 -25.12
C GLU A 176 -22.31 -5.11 -25.57
N TRP A 177 -22.05 -4.07 -24.78
CA TRP A 177 -20.98 -3.11 -24.99
C TRP A 177 -19.68 -3.68 -24.47
N ASN A 178 -19.07 -4.52 -25.30
CA ASN A 178 -17.85 -5.22 -24.93
C ASN A 178 -16.87 -5.40 -26.09
N SER A 179 -15.62 -5.70 -25.76
CA SER A 179 -14.50 -5.79 -26.71
C SER A 179 -14.57 -6.94 -27.71
N VAL A 180 -15.50 -7.89 -27.53
CA VAL A 180 -15.73 -9.01 -28.46
C VAL A 180 -16.86 -8.70 -29.44
N LYS A 181 -18.01 -8.22 -28.94
CA LYS A 181 -19.17 -7.87 -29.79
C LYS A 181 -18.95 -6.57 -30.55
N THR A 182 -18.18 -5.66 -29.97
CA THR A 182 -17.82 -4.35 -30.55
C THR A 182 -16.30 -4.15 -30.46
N GLY A 183 -15.77 -3.01 -30.92
CA GLY A 183 -14.34 -2.73 -30.77
C GLY A 183 -13.44 -3.70 -31.56
N PRO A 184 -12.41 -4.31 -30.93
CA PRO A 184 -11.42 -5.15 -31.62
C PRO A 184 -11.88 -6.57 -31.96
N GLY A 185 -13.00 -7.06 -31.43
CA GLY A 185 -13.42 -8.45 -31.62
C GLY A 185 -12.57 -9.45 -30.84
N LEU A 186 -11.99 -9.03 -29.71
CA LEU A 186 -11.06 -9.81 -28.90
C LEU A 186 -11.45 -9.74 -27.41
N ASP A 187 -11.31 -10.86 -26.70
CA ASP A 187 -11.42 -10.87 -25.23
C ASP A 187 -10.10 -10.38 -24.64
N LEU A 188 -10.02 -9.08 -24.36
CA LEU A 188 -8.77 -8.42 -23.96
C LEU A 188 -8.37 -8.83 -22.54
N VAL A 189 -9.33 -8.97 -21.63
CA VAL A 189 -9.08 -9.46 -20.26
C VAL A 189 -8.53 -10.89 -20.29
N SER A 190 -9.10 -11.80 -21.08
CA SER A 190 -8.58 -13.17 -21.21
C SER A 190 -7.14 -13.20 -21.72
N LEU A 191 -6.84 -12.44 -22.78
CA LEU A 191 -5.51 -12.41 -23.39
C LEU A 191 -4.46 -11.85 -22.42
N HIS A 192 -4.79 -10.82 -21.65
CA HIS A 192 -3.91 -10.30 -20.60
C HIS A 192 -3.77 -11.27 -19.42
N ALA A 193 -4.86 -11.91 -18.97
CA ALA A 193 -4.81 -12.89 -17.89
C ALA A 193 -3.85 -14.04 -18.21
N GLN A 194 -3.91 -14.55 -19.45
CA GLN A 194 -3.02 -15.61 -19.92
C GLN A 194 -1.56 -15.15 -19.98
N ALA A 195 -1.29 -13.97 -20.55
CA ALA A 195 0.07 -13.45 -20.67
C ALA A 195 0.73 -13.15 -19.31
N ILE A 196 -0.02 -12.51 -18.40
CA ILE A 196 0.45 -12.13 -17.05
C ILE A 196 0.75 -13.38 -16.23
N ARG A 197 -0.15 -14.37 -16.21
CA ARG A 197 0.09 -15.65 -15.54
C ARG A 197 1.22 -16.44 -16.19
N GLY A 198 1.34 -16.39 -17.52
CA GLY A 198 2.45 -16.99 -18.27
C GLY A 198 3.83 -16.48 -17.83
N GLN A 199 3.89 -15.27 -17.26
CA GLN A 199 5.10 -14.69 -16.70
C GLN A 199 5.33 -15.02 -15.22
N GLY A 200 4.39 -15.72 -14.57
CA GLY A 200 4.43 -16.08 -13.16
C GLY A 200 3.95 -14.96 -12.23
N LEU A 201 3.22 -13.96 -12.76
CA LEU A 201 2.66 -12.87 -11.98
C LEU A 201 1.25 -13.23 -11.50
N LYS A 202 0.88 -12.74 -10.32
CA LYS A 202 -0.50 -12.76 -9.84
C LYS A 202 -1.38 -11.88 -10.73
N PHE A 203 -2.59 -12.32 -11.06
CA PHE A 203 -3.45 -11.60 -11.99
C PHE A 203 -4.50 -10.78 -11.23
N MET A 204 -4.68 -9.51 -11.59
CA MET A 204 -5.73 -8.67 -11.02
C MET A 204 -6.68 -8.13 -12.07
N THR A 205 -7.84 -7.65 -11.65
CA THR A 205 -8.73 -6.83 -12.48
C THR A 205 -9.18 -5.60 -11.71
N SER A 206 -9.14 -4.44 -12.34
CA SER A 206 -9.68 -3.19 -11.80
C SER A 206 -11.05 -2.90 -12.41
N LEU A 207 -12.02 -2.56 -11.56
CA LEU A 207 -13.40 -2.29 -11.91
C LEU A 207 -13.86 -0.96 -11.31
N HIS A 208 -14.42 -0.09 -12.15
CA HIS A 208 -14.83 1.27 -11.77
C HIS A 208 -16.31 1.54 -12.07
N HIS A 209 -17.07 0.49 -12.35
CA HIS A 209 -18.44 0.57 -12.89
C HIS A 209 -19.51 0.90 -11.85
N ALA A 210 -19.13 1.27 -10.62
CA ALA A 210 -20.06 1.85 -9.66
C ALA A 210 -20.44 3.28 -10.06
N TYR A 211 -19.45 4.15 -10.32
CA TYR A 211 -19.71 5.54 -10.70
C TYR A 211 -20.43 5.67 -12.07
N HIS A 212 -20.32 4.65 -12.93
CA HIS A 212 -21.00 4.56 -14.23
C HIS A 212 -22.48 4.98 -14.16
N PHE A 213 -23.22 4.45 -13.18
CA PHE A 213 -24.64 4.72 -12.99
C PHE A 213 -24.96 5.63 -11.79
N GLN A 214 -23.94 6.18 -11.11
CA GLN A 214 -24.08 7.16 -10.01
C GLN A 214 -23.85 8.60 -10.45
N GLY A 215 -23.70 8.82 -11.76
CA GLY A 215 -23.66 10.15 -12.34
C GLY A 215 -22.53 10.38 -13.33
N TYR A 216 -21.69 9.39 -13.67
CA TYR A 216 -20.62 9.55 -14.65
C TYR A 216 -21.12 10.11 -15.99
N TYR A 217 -22.30 9.71 -16.46
CA TYR A 217 -22.92 10.23 -17.68
C TYR A 217 -24.02 11.29 -17.44
N GLN A 218 -23.92 12.10 -16.38
CA GLN A 218 -24.95 13.12 -16.06
C GLN A 218 -25.24 14.15 -17.17
N TYR A 219 -24.30 14.35 -18.10
CA TYR A 219 -24.47 15.29 -19.23
C TYR A 219 -25.04 14.61 -20.48
N VAL A 220 -25.21 13.29 -20.47
CA VAL A 220 -25.76 12.55 -21.61
C VAL A 220 -27.30 12.61 -21.56
N PRO A 221 -27.98 13.02 -22.64
CA PRO A 221 -29.43 12.99 -22.69
C PRO A 221 -30.02 11.59 -22.47
N GLN A 222 -31.29 11.52 -22.08
CA GLN A 222 -32.00 10.25 -21.95
C GLN A 222 -32.00 9.50 -23.29
N GLN A 223 -31.61 8.23 -23.24
CA GLN A 223 -31.51 7.36 -24.39
C GLN A 223 -32.83 6.61 -24.63
N SER A 224 -33.14 6.40 -25.91
CA SER A 224 -34.42 5.80 -26.35
C SER A 224 -34.39 4.27 -26.46
N THR A 225 -33.22 3.65 -26.48
CA THR A 225 -33.07 2.19 -26.60
C THR A 225 -32.47 1.59 -25.34
N ALA A 226 -32.91 0.38 -24.98
CA ALA A 226 -32.41 -0.32 -23.79
C ALA A 226 -30.88 -0.56 -23.84
N THR A 227 -30.36 -0.85 -25.03
CA THR A 227 -28.91 -1.04 -25.24
C THR A 227 -28.13 0.24 -24.97
N LEU A 228 -28.58 1.41 -25.45
CA LEU A 228 -27.90 2.67 -25.14
C LEU A 228 -28.12 3.09 -23.68
N GLN A 229 -29.29 2.83 -23.11
CA GLN A 229 -29.53 3.07 -21.67
C GLN A 229 -28.53 2.30 -20.81
N LYS A 230 -28.23 1.04 -21.16
CA LYS A 230 -27.18 0.25 -20.48
C LYS A 230 -25.79 0.89 -20.60
N LEU A 231 -25.40 1.34 -21.80
CA LEU A 231 -24.09 1.98 -21.97
C LEU A 231 -23.95 3.25 -21.13
N TYR A 232 -25.01 4.05 -21.05
CA TYR A 232 -24.95 5.37 -20.42
C TYR A 232 -25.47 5.38 -18.97
N GLY A 233 -25.66 4.23 -18.33
CA GLY A 233 -26.04 4.13 -16.91
C GLY A 233 -27.47 4.59 -16.60
N GLN A 234 -28.41 4.33 -17.52
CA GLN A 234 -29.79 4.83 -17.50
C GLN A 234 -30.84 3.72 -17.37
N MET A 235 -30.48 2.50 -16.94
CA MET A 235 -31.43 1.37 -16.80
C MET A 235 -32.32 1.48 -15.55
N GLY A 236 -32.04 2.47 -14.68
CA GLY A 236 -32.69 2.62 -13.38
C GLY A 236 -32.01 1.79 -12.29
N SER A 237 -32.04 2.30 -11.06
CA SER A 237 -31.22 1.83 -9.93
C SER A 237 -31.26 0.32 -9.70
N THR A 238 -32.43 -0.33 -9.76
CA THR A 238 -32.53 -1.79 -9.53
C THR A 238 -31.78 -2.59 -10.59
N ALA A 239 -31.94 -2.24 -11.86
CA ALA A 239 -31.31 -2.95 -12.97
C ALA A 239 -29.80 -2.70 -12.99
N GLU A 240 -29.36 -1.48 -12.72
CA GLU A 240 -27.93 -1.12 -12.65
C GLU A 240 -27.22 -1.83 -11.50
N ASN A 241 -27.83 -1.91 -10.32
CA ASN A 241 -27.27 -2.65 -9.18
C ASN A 241 -27.14 -4.15 -9.48
N GLN A 242 -28.11 -4.74 -10.16
CA GLN A 242 -28.01 -6.15 -10.59
C GLN A 242 -26.94 -6.34 -11.67
N LEU A 243 -26.83 -5.40 -12.62
CA LEU A 243 -25.79 -5.43 -13.65
C LEU A 243 -24.40 -5.28 -13.05
N TRP A 244 -24.23 -4.40 -12.05
CA TRP A 244 -22.98 -4.22 -11.32
C TRP A 244 -22.48 -5.54 -10.70
N TYR A 245 -23.38 -6.27 -10.03
CA TYR A 245 -23.05 -7.58 -9.46
C TYR A 245 -22.79 -8.64 -10.55
N ASN A 246 -23.63 -8.69 -11.59
CA ASN A 246 -23.49 -9.67 -12.66
C ASN A 246 -22.17 -9.53 -13.45
N LYS A 247 -21.70 -8.30 -13.68
CA LYS A 247 -20.39 -8.03 -14.29
C LYS A 247 -19.25 -8.61 -13.46
N LEU A 248 -19.31 -8.46 -12.13
CA LEU A 248 -18.32 -9.04 -11.22
C LEU A 248 -18.35 -10.57 -11.26
N VAL A 249 -19.53 -11.19 -11.28
CA VAL A 249 -19.67 -12.65 -11.42
C VAL A 249 -19.00 -13.16 -12.70
N GLU A 250 -19.23 -12.52 -13.85
CA GLU A 250 -18.56 -12.91 -15.11
C GLU A 250 -17.04 -12.81 -15.03
N VAL A 251 -16.52 -11.74 -14.41
CA VAL A 251 -15.07 -11.55 -14.26
C VAL A 251 -14.47 -12.61 -13.34
N ILE A 252 -15.13 -12.90 -12.21
CA ILE A 252 -14.71 -13.91 -11.24
C ILE A 252 -14.67 -15.29 -11.90
N ASP A 253 -15.74 -15.69 -12.58
CA ASP A 253 -15.85 -17.02 -13.17
C ASP A 253 -14.97 -17.20 -14.42
N GLY A 254 -14.88 -16.17 -15.27
CA GLY A 254 -14.12 -16.22 -16.51
C GLY A 254 -12.61 -16.17 -16.30
N TYR A 255 -12.15 -15.41 -15.31
CA TYR A 255 -10.73 -15.05 -15.22
C TYR A 255 -10.08 -15.36 -13.87
N GLN A 256 -10.84 -15.71 -12.84
CA GLN A 256 -10.33 -16.10 -11.50
C GLN A 256 -9.24 -15.17 -10.96
N PRO A 257 -9.45 -13.84 -10.88
CA PRO A 257 -8.44 -12.91 -10.40
C PRO A 257 -7.89 -13.31 -9.01
N ASP A 258 -6.63 -12.99 -8.76
CA ASP A 258 -6.02 -13.02 -7.43
C ASP A 258 -6.39 -11.76 -6.63
N LEU A 259 -6.66 -10.65 -7.34
CA LEU A 259 -7.10 -9.39 -6.75
C LEU A 259 -8.18 -8.74 -7.60
N ILE A 260 -9.29 -8.32 -6.97
CA ILE A 260 -10.30 -7.44 -7.59
C ILE A 260 -10.19 -6.07 -6.92
N TRP A 261 -9.84 -5.08 -7.72
CA TRP A 261 -9.77 -3.68 -7.28
C TRP A 261 -11.07 -2.97 -7.65
N GLN A 262 -11.63 -2.21 -6.72
CA GLN A 262 -12.88 -1.45 -6.92
C GLN A 262 -12.64 0.04 -6.68
N ASP A 263 -13.11 0.87 -7.60
CA ASP A 263 -13.04 2.33 -7.47
C ASP A 263 -14.08 2.88 -6.47
N PHE A 264 -14.15 4.20 -6.36
CA PHE A 264 -15.13 4.92 -5.54
C PHE A 264 -16.60 4.76 -6.00
N ASP A 265 -17.52 5.34 -5.21
CA ASP A 265 -18.98 5.31 -5.34
C ASP A 265 -19.63 3.94 -5.08
N LEU A 266 -18.91 3.06 -4.37
CA LEU A 266 -19.49 1.81 -3.87
C LEU A 266 -20.58 2.08 -2.83
N SER A 267 -20.52 3.20 -2.10
CA SER A 267 -21.60 3.63 -1.20
C SER A 267 -22.94 3.86 -1.93
N GLY A 268 -22.91 4.19 -3.22
CA GLY A 268 -24.10 4.29 -4.07
C GLY A 268 -24.65 2.94 -4.55
N VAL A 269 -23.83 1.87 -4.49
CA VAL A 269 -24.26 0.49 -4.79
C VAL A 269 -25.02 -0.07 -3.60
N GLN A 270 -26.15 -0.74 -3.87
CA GLN A 270 -26.96 -1.44 -2.87
C GLN A 270 -26.09 -2.37 -2.05
N GLU A 271 -26.19 -2.25 -0.72
CA GLU A 271 -25.40 -3.04 0.22
C GLU A 271 -25.56 -4.54 -0.01
N SER A 272 -26.77 -5.00 -0.34
CA SER A 272 -27.04 -6.39 -0.68
C SER A 272 -26.21 -6.88 -1.86
N GLN A 273 -25.99 -6.06 -2.89
CA GLN A 273 -25.18 -6.44 -4.04
C GLN A 273 -23.69 -6.41 -3.71
N ARG A 274 -23.24 -5.41 -2.94
CA ARG A 274 -21.88 -5.35 -2.38
C ARG A 274 -21.54 -6.62 -1.60
N LEU A 275 -22.42 -7.04 -0.69
CA LEU A 275 -22.27 -8.28 0.09
C LEU A 275 -22.36 -9.54 -0.77
N ASN A 276 -23.24 -9.56 -1.78
CA ASN A 276 -23.31 -10.68 -2.74
C ASN A 276 -21.99 -10.85 -3.50
N PHE A 277 -21.37 -9.74 -3.93
CA PHE A 277 -20.06 -9.76 -4.59
C PHE A 277 -18.99 -10.40 -3.69
N LEU A 278 -18.83 -9.88 -2.46
CA LEU A 278 -17.82 -10.36 -1.53
C LEU A 278 -18.02 -11.85 -1.21
N ALA A 279 -19.25 -12.24 -0.84
CA ALA A 279 -19.58 -13.62 -0.56
C ALA A 279 -19.34 -14.53 -1.78
N TYR A 280 -19.69 -14.09 -3.00
CA TYR A 280 -19.46 -14.88 -4.20
C TYR A 280 -17.97 -15.08 -4.47
N TYR A 281 -17.18 -14.01 -4.41
CA TYR A 281 -15.75 -14.06 -4.69
C TYR A 281 -15.01 -14.91 -3.66
N TYR A 282 -15.31 -14.75 -2.37
CA TYR A 282 -14.65 -15.51 -1.31
C TYR A 282 -15.06 -16.99 -1.32
N ASN A 283 -16.32 -17.32 -1.64
CA ASN A 283 -16.70 -18.73 -1.85
C ASN A 283 -15.99 -19.36 -3.06
N LYS A 284 -15.78 -18.59 -4.13
CA LYS A 284 -15.00 -19.06 -5.28
C LYS A 284 -13.54 -19.28 -4.90
N ALA A 285 -12.95 -18.37 -4.12
CA ALA A 285 -11.62 -18.51 -3.56
C ALA A 285 -11.45 -19.81 -2.75
N VAL A 286 -12.42 -20.13 -1.88
CA VAL A 286 -12.47 -21.42 -1.16
C VAL A 286 -12.50 -22.60 -2.16
N SER A 287 -13.37 -22.54 -3.17
CA SER A 287 -13.48 -23.61 -4.17
C SER A 287 -12.21 -23.82 -5.01
N TRP A 288 -11.45 -22.75 -5.22
CA TRP A 288 -10.17 -22.77 -5.93
C TRP A 288 -8.99 -23.12 -5.02
N ASN A 289 -9.22 -23.23 -3.71
CA ASN A 289 -8.16 -23.32 -2.69
C ASN A 289 -7.11 -22.22 -2.90
N LYS A 290 -7.58 -20.97 -3.05
CA LYS A 290 -6.78 -19.82 -3.44
C LYS A 290 -7.00 -18.63 -2.51
N ASP A 291 -5.90 -17.99 -2.11
CA ASP A 291 -5.96 -16.69 -1.42
C ASP A 291 -6.25 -15.56 -2.41
N VAL A 292 -7.31 -14.81 -2.15
CA VAL A 292 -7.74 -13.66 -2.96
C VAL A 292 -7.81 -12.37 -2.15
N VAL A 293 -7.74 -11.23 -2.85
CA VAL A 293 -7.85 -9.90 -2.26
C VAL A 293 -8.97 -9.12 -2.96
N ALA A 294 -9.79 -8.42 -2.18
CA ALA A 294 -10.66 -7.35 -2.68
C ALA A 294 -10.15 -6.01 -2.12
N THR A 295 -10.09 -4.97 -2.96
CA THR A 295 -9.70 -3.62 -2.53
C THR A 295 -10.79 -2.61 -2.85
N TYR A 296 -10.77 -1.47 -2.15
CA TYR A 296 -11.82 -0.47 -2.27
C TYR A 296 -11.38 0.91 -1.77
N LYS A 297 -12.10 1.97 -2.20
CA LYS A 297 -11.93 3.34 -1.69
C LYS A 297 -13.04 3.80 -0.75
N ASP A 298 -14.27 3.34 -0.96
CA ASP A 298 -15.43 3.62 -0.10
C ASP A 298 -16.41 2.42 -0.04
N GLY A 299 -17.45 2.49 0.78
CA GLY A 299 -18.53 1.51 0.76
C GLY A 299 -18.24 0.11 1.34
N PHE A 300 -17.02 -0.23 1.76
CA PHE A 300 -16.71 -1.41 2.59
C PHE A 300 -16.07 -0.99 3.93
N ASP A 301 -15.75 -1.94 4.83
CA ASP A 301 -15.47 -1.65 6.25
C ASP A 301 -14.06 -2.05 6.78
N THR A 302 -13.14 -2.48 5.91
CA THR A 302 -11.75 -2.90 6.18
C THR A 302 -11.57 -4.25 6.90
N SER A 303 -12.65 -4.99 7.17
CA SER A 303 -12.55 -6.24 7.92
C SER A 303 -12.18 -7.43 7.03
N GLY A 304 -12.83 -7.55 5.87
CA GLY A 304 -12.55 -8.57 4.86
C GLY A 304 -11.76 -8.06 3.64
N GLU A 305 -11.60 -6.75 3.50
CA GLU A 305 -11.06 -6.09 2.32
C GLU A 305 -9.85 -5.21 2.66
N VAL A 306 -9.04 -4.89 1.65
CA VAL A 306 -7.90 -3.98 1.78
C VAL A 306 -8.32 -2.57 1.37
N PHE A 307 -8.17 -1.61 2.28
CA PHE A 307 -8.36 -0.21 1.94
C PHE A 307 -7.30 0.27 0.94
N ASP A 308 -7.77 0.89 -0.13
CA ASP A 308 -6.95 1.55 -1.14
C ASP A 308 -6.97 3.07 -0.93
N PHE A 309 -5.81 3.62 -0.57
CA PHE A 309 -5.64 5.05 -0.41
C PHE A 309 -5.56 5.74 -1.76
N GLU A 310 -6.21 6.90 -1.83
CA GLU A 310 -5.98 7.90 -2.88
C GLU A 310 -4.49 8.14 -3.13
N ARG A 311 -4.20 8.58 -4.36
CA ARG A 311 -2.84 8.67 -4.89
C ARG A 311 -1.84 9.26 -3.89
N GLY A 312 -0.78 8.49 -3.62
CA GLY A 312 0.33 8.88 -2.77
C GLY A 312 0.28 8.34 -1.34
N GLY A 313 -0.86 7.79 -0.90
CA GLY A 313 -0.95 7.04 0.35
C GLY A 313 -0.83 7.88 1.64
N PRO A 314 -0.80 7.23 2.81
CA PRO A 314 -0.72 7.89 4.10
C PRO A 314 0.62 8.61 4.33
N GLY A 315 0.56 9.70 5.11
CA GLY A 315 1.75 10.48 5.48
C GLY A 315 2.68 9.77 6.48
N GLY A 316 2.17 8.78 7.20
CA GLY A 316 2.92 8.02 8.20
C GLY A 316 2.70 6.51 8.08
N LEU A 317 3.35 5.77 8.98
CA LEU A 317 3.12 4.33 9.11
C LEU A 317 1.68 4.06 9.50
N LEU A 318 1.05 3.07 8.85
CA LEU A 318 -0.34 2.73 9.10
C LEU A 318 -0.54 1.21 9.17
N THR A 319 -1.47 0.83 10.03
CA THR A 319 -2.03 -0.52 10.16
C THR A 319 -3.56 -0.41 10.26
N PRO A 320 -4.35 -1.35 9.72
CA PRO A 320 -3.94 -2.58 9.02
C PRO A 320 -3.25 -2.32 7.67
N TYR A 321 -2.73 -3.38 7.05
CA TYR A 321 -2.00 -3.30 5.78
C TYR A 321 -2.91 -2.75 4.67
N TRP A 322 -2.35 -1.95 3.77
CA TRP A 322 -3.11 -1.14 2.83
C TRP A 322 -2.51 -1.15 1.41
N LEU A 323 -3.27 -0.65 0.45
CA LEU A 323 -2.83 -0.40 -0.93
C LEU A 323 -2.89 1.12 -1.20
N THR A 324 -2.07 1.61 -2.13
CA THR A 324 -2.33 2.89 -2.78
C THR A 324 -1.97 2.79 -4.26
N ASP A 325 -2.72 3.52 -5.07
CA ASP A 325 -2.38 3.73 -6.47
C ASP A 325 -1.33 4.84 -6.65
N ASP A 326 -0.51 4.70 -7.69
CA ASP A 326 0.23 5.81 -8.28
C ASP A 326 0.21 5.69 -9.81
N SER A 327 0.73 6.68 -10.53
CA SER A 327 0.78 6.68 -11.99
C SER A 327 2.15 7.12 -12.49
N ILE A 328 2.65 6.47 -13.55
CA ILE A 328 3.83 6.96 -14.27
C ILE A 328 3.59 8.38 -14.79
N SER A 329 2.34 8.69 -15.15
CA SER A 329 1.98 10.00 -15.66
C SER A 329 1.79 11.03 -14.54
N SER A 330 2.26 12.25 -14.84
CA SER A 330 1.99 13.47 -14.09
C SER A 330 0.76 14.24 -14.58
N SER A 331 -0.03 13.67 -15.49
CA SER A 331 -1.13 14.35 -16.16
C SER A 331 -2.47 13.61 -16.03
N SER A 332 -2.52 12.34 -16.44
CA SER A 332 -3.77 11.57 -16.60
C SER A 332 -3.51 10.08 -16.32
N TRP A 333 -4.54 9.29 -16.00
CA TRP A 333 -4.39 7.85 -15.86
C TRP A 333 -4.32 7.16 -17.23
N CYS A 334 -5.11 7.61 -18.22
CA CYS A 334 -4.98 7.15 -19.60
C CYS A 334 -4.04 8.01 -20.45
N TYR A 335 -3.66 7.49 -21.62
CA TYR A 335 -2.80 8.21 -22.57
C TYR A 335 -3.46 9.46 -23.15
N THR A 336 -2.70 10.55 -23.20
CA THR A 336 -3.06 11.77 -23.93
C THR A 336 -1.89 12.28 -24.77
N VAL A 337 -2.18 13.00 -25.86
CA VAL A 337 -1.14 13.69 -26.63
C VAL A 337 -0.49 14.74 -25.74
N GLY A 338 0.83 14.66 -25.59
CA GLY A 338 1.59 15.55 -24.70
C GLY A 338 1.62 15.11 -23.23
N ILE A 339 1.24 13.86 -22.92
CA ILE A 339 1.29 13.29 -21.58
C ILE A 339 2.66 13.50 -20.91
N GLY A 340 2.65 14.04 -19.68
CA GLY A 340 3.83 14.19 -18.85
C GLY A 340 4.12 12.93 -18.03
N TYR A 341 5.39 12.70 -17.70
CA TYR A 341 5.85 11.58 -16.87
C TYR A 341 6.62 12.08 -15.65
N TYR A 342 6.44 11.38 -14.52
CA TYR A 342 7.35 11.51 -13.38
C TYR A 342 8.70 10.85 -13.68
N THR A 343 9.71 11.16 -12.87
CA THR A 343 11.03 10.54 -13.01
C THR A 343 11.05 9.15 -12.38
N THR A 344 11.91 8.27 -12.90
CA THR A 344 12.19 6.94 -12.30
C THR A 344 12.56 7.05 -10.82
N GLN A 345 13.37 8.06 -10.46
CA GLN A 345 13.78 8.29 -9.07
C GLN A 345 12.59 8.60 -8.16
N ALA A 346 11.68 9.48 -8.57
CA ALA A 346 10.52 9.84 -7.77
C ALA A 346 9.59 8.63 -7.54
N LEU A 347 9.32 7.85 -8.58
CA LEU A 347 8.46 6.66 -8.50
C LEU A 347 9.08 5.53 -7.69
N LEU A 348 10.39 5.28 -7.85
CA LEU A 348 11.10 4.30 -7.04
C LEU A 348 11.13 4.72 -5.56
N HIS A 349 11.40 6.00 -5.27
CA HIS A 349 11.43 6.49 -3.89
C HIS A 349 10.04 6.44 -3.25
N ALA A 350 8.98 6.71 -4.03
CA ALA A 350 7.61 6.51 -3.58
C ALA A 350 7.33 5.04 -3.22
N LEU A 351 7.73 4.08 -4.06
CA LEU A 351 7.59 2.65 -3.77
C LEU A 351 8.28 2.28 -2.44
N ILE A 352 9.55 2.68 -2.26
CA ILE A 352 10.32 2.39 -1.04
C ILE A 352 9.61 2.97 0.19
N ASP A 353 9.09 4.21 0.09
CA ASP A 353 8.34 4.86 1.16
C ASP A 353 7.02 4.14 1.51
N ARG A 354 6.25 3.68 0.51
CA ARG A 354 4.98 2.97 0.76
C ARG A 354 5.21 1.63 1.45
N VAL A 355 6.22 0.90 1.01
CA VAL A 355 6.61 -0.39 1.60
C VAL A 355 7.05 -0.20 3.06
N ALA A 356 7.84 0.83 3.34
CA ALA A 356 8.28 1.14 4.71
C ALA A 356 7.13 1.53 5.65
N LYS A 357 6.05 2.10 5.11
CA LYS A 357 4.82 2.47 5.85
C LYS A 357 3.77 1.35 5.94
N GLY A 358 4.10 0.15 5.44
CA GLY A 358 3.24 -1.03 5.57
C GLY A 358 2.18 -1.17 4.49
N GLY A 359 2.42 -0.64 3.28
CA GLY A 359 1.51 -0.78 2.15
C GLY A 359 2.17 -1.33 0.89
N ASN A 360 1.32 -1.70 -0.07
CA ASN A 360 1.70 -1.97 -1.45
C ASN A 360 1.51 -0.72 -2.32
N MET A 361 2.26 -0.62 -3.41
CA MET A 361 2.04 0.38 -4.46
C MET A 361 1.55 -0.30 -5.74
N LEU A 362 0.39 0.13 -6.24
CA LEU A 362 -0.14 -0.27 -7.54
C LEU A 362 0.11 0.84 -8.56
N LEU A 363 1.04 0.62 -9.49
CA LEU A 363 1.46 1.64 -10.45
C LEU A 363 0.68 1.53 -11.76
N ASN A 364 -0.03 2.60 -12.11
CA ASN A 364 -0.68 2.76 -13.39
C ASN A 364 0.32 3.10 -14.50
N ILE A 365 0.13 2.50 -15.66
CA ILE A 365 0.68 2.96 -16.94
C ILE A 365 -0.43 3.38 -17.90
N ALA A 366 -0.07 4.16 -18.92
CA ALA A 366 -0.98 4.80 -19.87
C ALA A 366 -0.65 4.39 -21.32
N PRO A 367 -1.02 3.18 -21.78
CA PRO A 367 -0.82 2.75 -23.15
C PRO A 367 -1.66 3.57 -24.15
N MET A 368 -1.15 3.72 -25.37
CA MET A 368 -1.90 4.33 -26.48
C MET A 368 -3.04 3.41 -26.93
N ALA A 369 -4.06 3.97 -27.60
CA ALA A 369 -5.25 3.22 -28.02
C ALA A 369 -4.96 1.99 -28.92
N ASP A 370 -3.86 2.00 -29.67
CA ASP A 370 -3.43 0.90 -30.54
C ASP A 370 -2.72 -0.26 -29.79
N GLY A 371 -2.46 -0.09 -28.49
CA GLY A 371 -1.74 -1.02 -27.64
C GLY A 371 -0.24 -0.78 -27.52
N THR A 372 0.27 0.34 -28.03
CA THR A 372 1.66 0.76 -27.83
C THR A 372 1.86 1.32 -26.42
N ILE A 373 2.79 0.79 -25.64
CA ILE A 373 3.27 1.45 -24.41
C ILE A 373 4.33 2.47 -24.81
N PRO A 374 4.16 3.77 -24.53
CA PRO A 374 5.16 4.78 -24.88
C PRO A 374 6.54 4.48 -24.30
N SER A 375 7.60 4.72 -25.06
CA SER A 375 8.99 4.41 -24.66
C SER A 375 9.41 5.07 -23.35
N GLY A 376 8.93 6.29 -23.06
CA GLY A 376 9.16 6.96 -21.78
C GLY A 376 8.67 6.15 -20.58
N GLN A 377 7.51 5.50 -20.70
CA GLN A 377 6.97 4.64 -19.64
C GLN A 377 7.76 3.34 -19.52
N GLN A 378 8.18 2.75 -20.65
CA GLN A 378 9.05 1.56 -20.64
C GLN A 378 10.39 1.83 -19.95
N THR A 379 11.03 2.97 -20.25
CA THR A 379 12.29 3.39 -19.61
C THR A 379 12.15 3.52 -18.10
N ILE A 380 11.06 4.11 -17.62
CA ILE A 380 10.78 4.26 -16.19
C ILE A 380 10.60 2.89 -15.54
N LEU A 381 9.76 2.03 -16.12
CA LEU A 381 9.51 0.69 -15.63
C LEU A 381 10.80 -0.14 -15.55
N LEU A 382 11.61 -0.14 -16.61
CA LEU A 382 12.88 -0.86 -16.64
C LEU A 382 13.90 -0.27 -15.67
N GLY A 383 13.91 1.05 -15.45
CA GLY A 383 14.76 1.68 -14.45
C GLY A 383 14.38 1.33 -13.01
N MET A 384 13.09 1.21 -12.71
CA MET A 384 12.63 0.65 -11.42
C MET A 384 13.02 -0.83 -11.30
N GLY A 385 12.85 -1.58 -12.39
CA GLY A 385 13.21 -2.99 -12.50
C GLY A 385 14.69 -3.27 -12.25
N ASP A 386 15.61 -2.45 -12.78
CA ASP A 386 17.05 -2.55 -12.51
C ASP A 386 17.33 -2.48 -11.00
N TRP A 387 16.77 -1.47 -10.33
CA TRP A 387 16.98 -1.30 -8.90
C TRP A 387 16.35 -2.45 -8.09
N LEU A 388 15.11 -2.82 -8.38
CA LEU A 388 14.41 -3.91 -7.70
C LEU A 388 15.07 -5.28 -7.95
N GLY A 389 15.67 -5.47 -9.12
CA GLY A 389 16.45 -6.66 -9.46
C GLY A 389 17.71 -6.79 -8.62
N ARG A 390 18.34 -5.67 -8.23
CA ARG A 390 19.58 -5.63 -7.44
C ARG A 390 19.33 -5.59 -5.92
N PHE A 391 18.32 -4.84 -5.49
CA PHE A 391 18.07 -4.48 -4.09
C PHE A 391 16.73 -5.01 -3.56
N GLY A 392 16.02 -5.84 -4.33
CA GLY A 392 14.70 -6.35 -4.00
C GLY A 392 14.62 -7.14 -2.68
N GLU A 393 15.74 -7.62 -2.14
CA GLU A 393 15.82 -8.21 -0.79
C GLU A 393 15.31 -7.24 0.30
N ALA A 394 15.53 -5.93 0.13
CA ALA A 394 15.06 -4.91 1.06
C ALA A 394 13.59 -4.52 0.88
N ILE A 395 12.90 -5.11 -0.12
CA ILE A 395 11.52 -4.78 -0.48
C ILE A 395 10.63 -6.01 -0.38
N TYR A 396 10.84 -7.02 -1.24
CA TYR A 396 9.98 -8.19 -1.33
C TYR A 396 10.05 -9.03 -0.07
N ALA A 397 8.90 -9.58 0.34
CA ALA A 397 8.76 -10.39 1.56
C ALA A 397 9.18 -9.70 2.88
N THR A 398 9.50 -8.40 2.85
CA THR A 398 9.74 -7.62 4.07
C THR A 398 8.43 -7.19 4.71
N ARG A 399 8.52 -6.56 5.88
CA ARG A 399 7.40 -5.87 6.54
C ARG A 399 7.89 -4.50 7.01
N SER A 400 6.96 -3.60 7.28
CA SER A 400 7.28 -2.34 7.95
C SER A 400 7.91 -2.61 9.32
N TRP A 401 8.81 -1.72 9.71
CA TRP A 401 9.38 -1.69 11.06
C TRP A 401 8.61 -0.71 11.95
N THR A 402 8.96 -0.58 13.23
CA THR A 402 8.27 0.31 14.18
C THR A 402 8.41 1.79 13.85
N SER A 403 9.43 2.16 13.07
CA SER A 403 9.55 3.46 12.41
C SER A 403 9.63 3.22 10.90
N TYR A 404 8.92 4.01 10.10
CA TYR A 404 8.98 3.89 8.63
C TYR A 404 10.23 4.57 8.04
N GLY A 405 10.81 5.54 8.73
CA GLY A 405 11.94 6.29 8.19
C GLY A 405 12.25 7.60 8.91
N GLU A 406 13.22 8.32 8.34
CA GLU A 406 13.69 9.64 8.76
C GLU A 406 14.02 10.50 7.53
N GLY A 407 14.30 11.78 7.77
CA GLY A 407 14.73 12.73 6.75
C GLY A 407 13.69 13.82 6.43
N PRO A 408 14.09 14.82 5.64
CA PRO A 408 13.28 16.02 5.40
C PRO A 408 12.15 15.83 4.37
N THR A 409 12.19 14.79 3.52
CA THR A 409 11.23 14.64 2.43
C THR A 409 9.97 13.92 2.89
N ALA A 410 8.91 14.68 3.12
CA ALA A 410 7.58 14.15 3.37
C ALA A 410 6.90 13.67 2.08
N MET A 411 6.43 12.42 2.09
CA MET A 411 5.68 11.78 1.01
C MET A 411 4.35 11.25 1.54
N GLY A 412 3.31 11.27 0.72
CA GLY A 412 1.95 10.96 1.14
C GLY A 412 1.33 12.04 2.03
N GLY A 413 0.12 11.78 2.52
CA GLY A 413 -0.65 12.73 3.32
C GLY A 413 -1.37 13.78 2.47
N GLY A 414 -2.71 13.76 2.52
CA GLY A 414 -3.60 14.61 1.72
C GLY A 414 -4.34 13.84 0.63
N SER A 415 -5.33 14.50 0.00
CA SER A 415 -6.05 13.97 -1.15
C SER A 415 -5.23 14.20 -2.42
N PHE A 416 -4.68 13.12 -3.00
CA PHE A 416 -3.91 13.11 -4.24
C PHE A 416 -2.55 13.85 -4.19
N SER A 417 -1.50 13.14 -3.74
CA SER A 417 -0.12 13.64 -3.74
C SER A 417 0.75 12.88 -4.74
N GLY A 418 1.42 13.61 -5.63
CA GLY A 418 2.33 13.01 -6.61
C GLY A 418 3.63 12.49 -5.97
N PRO A 419 4.33 11.56 -6.64
CA PRO A 419 5.60 11.03 -6.17
C PRO A 419 6.68 12.12 -6.11
N LYS A 420 7.57 12.03 -5.11
CA LYS A 420 8.67 12.96 -4.90
C LYS A 420 9.98 12.19 -4.84
N ALA A 421 11.04 12.77 -5.41
CA ALA A 421 12.38 12.25 -5.21
C ALA A 421 12.88 12.67 -3.81
N GLY A 422 13.14 11.68 -2.95
CA GLY A 422 13.92 11.88 -1.73
C GLY A 422 15.37 12.31 -2.00
N VAL A 423 16.04 12.73 -0.92
CA VAL A 423 17.43 13.15 -0.86
C VAL A 423 18.25 12.14 -0.03
N PRO A 424 19.60 12.17 -0.07
CA PRO A 424 20.42 11.22 0.69
C PRO A 424 20.15 11.15 2.20
N ALA A 425 19.68 12.25 2.80
CA ALA A 425 19.31 12.30 4.21
C ALA A 425 18.01 11.55 4.55
N ASP A 426 17.21 11.18 3.54
CA ASP A 426 16.02 10.37 3.73
C ASP A 426 16.39 8.89 3.81
N VAL A 427 16.04 8.25 4.93
CA VAL A 427 16.20 6.80 5.11
C VAL A 427 14.83 6.18 5.32
N ARG A 428 14.60 5.01 4.73
CA ARG A 428 13.39 4.21 4.90
C ARG A 428 13.73 2.83 5.45
N PHE A 429 12.88 2.32 6.33
CA PHE A 429 13.11 1.06 7.02
C PHE A 429 12.14 -0.03 6.60
N THR A 430 12.68 -1.21 6.35
CA THR A 430 11.93 -2.45 6.26
C THR A 430 12.64 -3.51 7.09
N ARG A 431 11.95 -4.59 7.45
CA ARG A 431 12.54 -5.69 8.22
C ARG A 431 12.17 -7.05 7.68
N SER A 432 12.99 -8.05 7.96
CA SER A 432 12.71 -9.45 7.63
C SER A 432 11.49 -10.00 8.40
N LYS A 433 10.85 -11.06 7.89
CA LYS A 433 9.65 -11.64 8.52
C LYS A 433 9.91 -12.13 9.95
N ASP A 434 11.05 -12.78 10.15
CA ASP A 434 11.53 -13.28 11.45
C ASP A 434 12.04 -12.17 12.37
N ASN A 435 12.07 -10.91 11.89
CA ASN A 435 12.41 -9.71 12.64
C ASN A 435 13.83 -9.78 13.25
N THR A 436 14.79 -10.34 12.51
CA THR A 436 16.21 -10.43 12.87
C THR A 436 17.11 -9.56 11.97
N VAL A 437 16.58 -9.05 10.85
CA VAL A 437 17.29 -8.18 9.90
C VAL A 437 16.52 -6.88 9.69
N LEU A 438 17.19 -5.75 9.92
CA LEU A 438 16.71 -4.41 9.60
C LEU A 438 17.40 -3.91 8.33
N TYR A 439 16.63 -3.44 7.36
CA TYR A 439 17.14 -2.77 6.16
C TYR A 439 16.95 -1.27 6.33
N ALA A 440 18.04 -0.51 6.21
CA ALA A 440 18.05 0.94 6.19
C ALA A 440 18.39 1.41 4.76
N THR A 441 17.39 1.86 4.02
CA THR A 441 17.53 2.31 2.63
C THR A 441 17.60 3.83 2.57
N ALA A 442 18.80 4.38 2.32
CA ALA A 442 18.99 5.80 2.05
C ALA A 442 18.58 6.13 0.61
N LEU A 443 17.79 7.19 0.43
CA LEU A 443 17.27 7.64 -0.88
C LEU A 443 18.31 8.46 -1.68
N GLY A 444 19.58 8.06 -1.54
CA GLY A 444 20.75 8.66 -2.16
C GLY A 444 22.02 8.31 -1.39
N TRP A 445 23.19 8.58 -1.97
CA TRP A 445 24.48 8.31 -1.32
C TRP A 445 24.82 9.43 -0.33
N GLN A 446 25.03 9.11 0.95
CA GLN A 446 25.35 10.11 1.99
C GLN A 446 26.84 10.50 2.04
N GLY A 447 27.72 9.78 1.34
CA GLY A 447 29.16 10.03 1.33
C GLY A 447 29.96 8.94 2.03
N GLY A 448 31.11 9.31 2.60
CA GLY A 448 32.02 8.36 3.28
C GLY A 448 31.48 7.82 4.61
N THR A 449 30.41 8.43 5.12
CA THR A 449 29.69 7.98 6.31
C THR A 449 28.19 8.06 6.03
N MET A 450 27.46 6.99 6.31
CA MET A 450 26.00 7.01 6.38
C MET A 450 25.61 7.13 7.85
N THR A 451 24.76 8.10 8.18
CA THR A 451 24.22 8.28 9.53
C THR A 451 22.74 7.95 9.52
N VAL A 452 22.32 7.14 10.49
CA VAL A 452 20.91 6.81 10.75
C VAL A 452 20.54 7.35 12.12
N THR A 453 19.87 8.48 12.14
CA THR A 453 19.57 9.28 13.35
C THR A 453 18.54 8.59 14.27
N THR A 454 17.62 7.82 13.69
CA THR A 454 16.63 7.00 14.41
C THR A 454 17.30 5.96 15.30
N LEU A 455 18.48 5.47 14.92
CA LEU A 455 19.23 4.44 15.65
C LEU A 455 20.29 5.03 16.60
N ASN A 456 20.04 6.18 17.22
CA ASN A 456 20.96 6.79 18.18
C ASN A 456 21.00 6.05 19.54
N SER A 457 22.06 6.31 20.30
CA SER A 457 22.35 5.63 21.57
C SER A 457 21.33 5.90 22.68
N ASN A 458 20.52 6.95 22.58
CA ASN A 458 19.50 7.27 23.58
C ASN A 458 18.24 6.40 23.45
N GLN A 459 18.04 5.72 22.31
CA GLN A 459 16.80 4.98 22.06
C GLN A 459 16.97 3.62 21.39
N PHE A 460 18.17 3.27 20.92
CA PHE A 460 18.41 1.99 20.25
C PHE A 460 19.67 1.31 20.78
N ASN A 461 19.57 0.04 21.15
CA ASN A 461 20.70 -0.75 21.65
C ASN A 461 21.32 -1.58 20.52
N ILE A 462 22.63 -1.46 20.29
CA ILE A 462 23.33 -2.23 19.24
C ILE A 462 24.11 -3.45 19.75
N SER A 463 23.99 -3.83 21.01
CA SER A 463 24.75 -4.95 21.61
C SER A 463 24.51 -6.30 20.95
N THR A 464 23.36 -6.49 20.30
CA THR A 464 23.02 -7.71 19.55
C THR A 464 23.29 -7.59 18.05
N LEU A 465 23.80 -6.45 17.56
CA LEU A 465 24.16 -6.27 16.16
C LEU A 465 25.39 -7.10 15.82
N THR A 466 25.23 -8.08 14.94
CA THR A 466 26.32 -8.98 14.53
C THR A 466 27.01 -8.55 13.26
N SER A 467 26.31 -7.87 12.34
CA SER A 467 26.90 -7.39 11.11
C SER A 467 26.14 -6.21 10.50
N ALA A 468 26.89 -5.37 9.79
CA ALA A 468 26.37 -4.34 8.90
C ALA A 468 26.95 -4.55 7.49
N GLN A 469 26.09 -4.60 6.49
CA GLN A 469 26.47 -4.89 5.10
C GLN A 469 25.77 -3.94 4.14
N LEU A 470 26.50 -3.32 3.22
CA LEU A 470 25.91 -2.61 2.09
C LEU A 470 25.50 -3.62 1.03
N LEU A 471 24.24 -3.63 0.61
CA LEU A 471 23.82 -4.40 -0.57
C LEU A 471 24.59 -3.89 -1.80
N ASN A 472 25.15 -4.80 -2.58
CA ASN A 472 26.05 -4.46 -3.66
C ASN A 472 25.31 -4.40 -5.02
N ASN A 473 26.04 -4.12 -6.11
CA ASN A 473 25.53 -3.98 -7.47
C ASN A 473 24.88 -5.25 -8.05
N THR A 474 25.01 -6.39 -7.39
CA THR A 474 24.44 -7.68 -7.81
C THR A 474 23.63 -8.27 -6.67
N ALA A 475 22.41 -8.74 -6.96
CA ALA A 475 21.53 -9.34 -5.97
C ALA A 475 22.21 -10.48 -5.20
N GLY A 476 22.02 -10.52 -3.89
CA GLY A 476 22.65 -11.53 -3.02
C GLY A 476 24.16 -11.34 -2.80
N SER A 477 24.75 -10.24 -3.28
CA SER A 477 26.14 -9.87 -2.97
C SER A 477 26.18 -8.64 -2.06
N TYR A 478 27.21 -8.58 -1.21
CA TYR A 478 27.28 -7.61 -0.13
C TYR A 478 28.71 -7.08 0.03
N ILE A 479 28.83 -5.81 0.44
CA ILE A 479 30.07 -5.23 0.94
C ILE A 479 29.98 -5.20 2.46
N ASN A 480 30.86 -5.93 3.13
CA ASN A 480 30.94 -5.89 4.60
C ASN A 480 31.44 -4.52 5.04
N LEU A 481 30.67 -3.87 5.92
CA LEU A 481 31.07 -2.60 6.52
C LEU A 481 31.80 -2.89 7.84
N PRO A 482 32.74 -2.03 8.26
CA PRO A 482 33.28 -2.09 9.61
C PRO A 482 32.17 -1.98 10.67
N SER A 483 32.46 -2.41 11.89
CA SER A 483 31.54 -2.23 13.02
C SER A 483 31.13 -0.76 13.13
N PRO A 484 29.83 -0.43 13.13
CA PRO A 484 29.39 0.95 13.19
C PRO A 484 29.67 1.55 14.58
N THR A 485 29.83 2.86 14.63
CA THR A 485 29.87 3.61 15.90
C THR A 485 28.51 4.22 16.17
N GLN A 486 28.13 4.33 17.45
CA GLN A 486 26.83 4.88 17.84
C GLN A 486 27.04 6.00 18.86
N ASP A 487 26.34 7.12 18.65
CA ASP A 487 26.28 8.22 19.60
C ASP A 487 24.85 8.79 19.71
N ALA A 488 24.69 9.92 20.40
CA ALA A 488 23.40 10.57 20.62
C ALA A 488 22.75 11.12 19.33
N ASN A 489 23.52 11.29 18.25
CA ASN A 489 23.06 11.79 16.95
C ASN A 489 22.70 10.66 15.98
N GLY A 490 23.20 9.44 16.16
CA GLY A 490 22.80 8.31 15.33
C GLY A 490 23.70 7.08 15.42
N LEU A 491 23.40 6.12 14.55
CA LEU A 491 24.30 5.03 14.20
C LEU A 491 25.06 5.42 12.92
N HIS A 492 26.38 5.35 12.96
CA HIS A 492 27.27 5.78 11.88
C HIS A 492 27.95 4.58 11.23
N PHE A 493 27.72 4.41 9.94
CA PHE A 493 28.37 3.41 9.11
C PHE A 493 29.49 4.05 8.30
N ALA A 494 30.72 3.53 8.46
CA ALA A 494 31.82 3.87 7.57
C ALA A 494 31.56 3.24 6.19
N MET A 495 31.25 4.08 5.20
CA MET A 495 30.96 3.64 3.84
C MET A 495 32.27 3.40 3.06
N PRO A 496 32.24 2.56 2.00
CA PRO A 496 33.47 2.18 1.27
C PRO A 496 34.27 3.35 0.68
N SER A 497 33.59 4.46 0.36
CA SER A 497 34.20 5.66 -0.24
C SER A 497 33.30 6.89 -0.10
N SER A 498 33.87 8.08 -0.29
CA SER A 498 33.12 9.35 -0.32
C SER A 498 32.15 9.45 -1.51
N THR A 499 32.45 8.76 -2.61
CA THR A 499 31.57 8.60 -3.77
C THR A 499 30.92 7.22 -3.75
N ALA A 500 29.76 7.07 -4.41
CA ALA A 500 29.10 5.77 -4.49
C ALA A 500 29.94 4.75 -5.29
N PRO A 501 30.06 3.48 -4.83
CA PRO A 501 30.83 2.45 -5.53
C PRO A 501 30.19 2.00 -6.85
N PHE A 502 28.91 2.31 -7.05
CA PHE A 502 28.15 2.07 -8.27
C PHE A 502 26.98 3.07 -8.33
N THR A 503 26.42 3.29 -9.51
CA THR A 503 25.21 4.11 -9.66
C THR A 503 23.97 3.33 -9.22
N ALA A 504 23.22 3.92 -8.30
CA ALA A 504 21.87 3.50 -7.92
C ALA A 504 21.06 4.72 -7.46
N LEU A 505 19.74 4.62 -7.55
CA LEU A 505 18.82 5.67 -7.11
C LEU A 505 18.67 5.70 -5.57
N ALA A 506 18.85 4.56 -4.90
CA ALA A 506 18.89 4.42 -3.45
C ALA A 506 19.88 3.31 -3.04
N TYR A 507 20.36 3.35 -1.80
CA TYR A 507 21.38 2.42 -1.28
C TYR A 507 20.93 1.85 0.07
N THR A 508 21.12 0.55 0.26
CA THR A 508 20.59 -0.14 1.45
C THR A 508 21.71 -0.76 2.28
N VAL A 509 21.73 -0.41 3.56
CA VAL A 509 22.52 -1.13 4.57
C VAL A 509 21.61 -2.15 5.26
N LYS A 510 22.07 -3.40 5.27
CA LYS A 510 21.48 -4.55 5.97
C LYS A 510 22.15 -4.71 7.32
N LEU A 511 21.37 -4.62 8.39
CA LEU A 511 21.79 -4.84 9.77
C LEU A 511 21.26 -6.20 10.22
N THR A 512 22.14 -7.12 10.61
CA THR A 512 21.76 -8.45 11.12
C THR A 512 22.01 -8.50 12.62
N PHE A 513 21.02 -9.00 13.36
CA PHE A 513 21.09 -9.16 14.81
C PHE A 513 21.16 -10.64 15.20
N SER A 514 21.81 -10.95 16.32
CA SER A 514 21.86 -12.32 16.88
C SER A 514 20.52 -12.82 17.43
N GLY A 515 19.52 -11.94 17.49
CA GLY A 515 18.15 -12.20 17.92
C GLY A 515 17.19 -11.21 17.27
N GLN A 516 16.08 -10.92 17.93
CA GLN A 516 15.10 -9.94 17.44
C GLN A 516 15.75 -8.55 17.35
N ILE A 517 15.32 -7.77 16.34
CA ILE A 517 15.69 -6.35 16.21
C ILE A 517 15.28 -5.63 17.52
N PRO A 518 16.21 -4.93 18.19
CA PRO A 518 15.90 -4.16 19.40
C PRO A 518 14.77 -3.17 19.17
N ALA A 519 13.88 -3.01 20.14
CA ALA A 519 12.80 -2.03 20.04
C ALA A 519 13.34 -0.59 20.09
N LEU A 520 12.70 0.35 19.39
CA LEU A 520 12.93 1.77 19.68
C LEU A 520 12.48 2.09 21.11
N GLY A 521 13.28 2.87 21.84
CA GLY A 521 13.11 3.12 23.27
C GLY A 521 13.76 2.07 24.19
N SER A 522 14.41 1.04 23.62
CA SER A 522 15.22 0.06 24.39
C SER A 522 16.67 0.50 24.63
N GLY A 523 16.99 1.75 24.30
CA GLY A 523 18.24 2.38 24.72
C GLY A 523 18.39 2.36 26.26
N PRO A 524 19.61 2.48 26.79
CA PRO A 524 19.78 2.69 28.22
C PRO A 524 18.91 3.86 28.67
N LEU A 525 18.25 3.72 29.82
CA LEU A 525 17.43 4.80 30.38
C LEU A 525 18.25 6.09 30.40
N PRO A 526 17.69 7.22 29.94
CA PRO A 526 18.41 8.49 29.93
C PRO A 526 18.96 8.81 31.33
N THR A 527 20.25 9.14 31.41
CA THR A 527 20.92 9.52 32.66
C THR A 527 20.75 11.01 32.99
N SER A 528 20.35 11.81 32.00
CA SER A 528 20.06 13.25 32.10
C SER A 528 18.54 13.49 32.12
N TRP A 529 18.07 14.56 31.49
CA TRP A 529 16.66 14.88 31.34
C TRP A 529 16.00 14.03 30.26
N ALA A 530 14.76 13.64 30.50
CA ALA A 530 13.93 12.86 29.60
C ALA A 530 12.49 13.38 29.62
N LYS A 531 11.79 13.20 28.51
CA LYS A 531 10.32 13.23 28.49
C LYS A 531 9.78 11.82 28.71
N ILE A 532 8.67 11.72 29.43
CA ILE A 532 7.99 10.44 29.73
C ILE A 532 6.65 10.48 29.00
N VAL A 533 6.53 9.73 27.90
CA VAL A 533 5.40 9.81 26.95
C VAL A 533 4.43 8.67 27.19
N ASN A 534 3.14 8.95 27.33
CA ASN A 534 2.11 7.92 27.46
C ASN A 534 1.86 7.25 26.10
N ALA A 535 1.78 5.92 26.08
CA ALA A 535 1.63 5.17 24.84
C ALA A 535 0.22 5.24 24.23
N ALA A 536 -0.82 5.54 25.01
CA ALA A 536 -2.18 5.70 24.49
C ALA A 536 -2.43 7.11 23.95
N THR A 537 -1.92 8.14 24.63
CA THR A 537 -2.29 9.53 24.35
C THR A 537 -1.24 10.29 23.54
N GLY A 538 0.02 9.83 23.56
CA GLY A 538 1.16 10.57 22.99
C GLY A 538 1.56 11.82 23.80
N LEU A 539 0.83 12.14 24.87
CA LEU A 539 1.14 13.25 25.78
C LEU A 539 2.26 12.87 26.75
N VAL A 540 2.94 13.88 27.31
CA VAL A 540 4.05 13.69 28.24
C VAL A 540 3.67 14.04 29.67
N LEU A 541 4.31 13.37 30.64
CA LEU A 541 4.14 13.66 32.06
C LEU A 541 4.53 15.11 32.37
N ASP A 542 3.63 15.83 33.04
CA ASP A 542 3.73 17.26 33.30
C ASP A 542 3.62 17.55 34.81
N SER A 543 4.55 18.35 35.33
CA SER A 543 4.49 18.86 36.71
C SER A 543 3.55 20.06 36.89
N GLY A 544 3.07 20.66 35.80
CA GLY A 544 2.31 21.91 35.83
C GLY A 544 3.15 23.14 36.17
N GLY A 545 4.49 23.03 36.14
CA GLY A 545 5.42 24.12 36.41
C GLY A 545 5.77 24.28 37.90
N ASN A 546 5.91 25.54 38.34
CA ASN A 546 6.12 25.88 39.74
C ASN A 546 4.79 25.84 40.50
N VAL A 547 4.45 24.67 41.02
CA VAL A 547 3.21 24.41 41.77
C VAL A 547 3.51 24.08 43.23
N ALA A 548 2.49 24.18 44.09
CA ALA A 548 2.62 23.80 45.49
C ALA A 548 2.87 22.29 45.64
N SER A 549 3.64 21.92 46.67
CA SER A 549 3.81 20.51 47.07
C SER A 549 2.46 19.83 47.31
N GLY A 550 2.30 18.61 46.80
CA GLY A 550 1.05 17.83 46.85
C GLY A 550 0.13 18.05 45.64
N SER A 551 0.50 18.93 44.69
CA SER A 551 -0.24 19.12 43.45
C SER A 551 -0.24 17.85 42.59
N ASN A 552 -1.33 17.64 41.84
CA ASN A 552 -1.44 16.53 40.90
C ASN A 552 -0.46 16.69 39.75
N LEU A 553 0.08 15.56 39.29
CA LEU A 553 0.73 15.44 37.99
C LEU A 553 -0.32 15.45 36.88
N LYS A 554 0.07 15.96 35.73
CA LYS A 554 -0.78 16.08 34.54
C LYS A 554 -0.10 15.44 33.34
N GLN A 555 -0.78 15.51 32.19
CA GLN A 555 -0.21 15.22 30.89
C GLN A 555 -0.33 16.44 29.98
N TRP A 556 0.67 16.70 29.13
CA TRP A 556 0.68 17.85 28.22
C TRP A 556 1.33 17.53 26.88
N ASN A 557 1.15 18.41 25.89
CA ASN A 557 1.89 18.35 24.62
C ASN A 557 3.35 18.71 24.87
N TYR A 558 4.30 17.92 24.34
CA TYR A 558 5.72 18.24 24.51
C TYR A 558 6.10 19.48 23.69
N ASP A 559 6.52 20.55 24.37
CA ASP A 559 6.97 21.82 23.77
C ASP A 559 8.41 22.19 24.16
N GLY A 560 9.12 21.29 24.84
CA GLY A 560 10.49 21.53 25.33
C GLY A 560 10.57 22.26 26.67
N SER A 561 9.46 22.65 27.29
CA SER A 561 9.45 23.31 28.60
C SER A 561 9.97 22.40 29.71
N THR A 562 10.65 22.99 30.69
CA THR A 562 11.33 22.22 31.76
C THR A 562 10.36 21.43 32.65
N ASN A 563 9.07 21.79 32.70
CA ASN A 563 8.06 21.10 33.50
C ASN A 563 7.68 19.74 32.92
N LEU A 564 8.00 19.53 31.64
CA LEU A 564 7.78 18.29 30.90
C LEU A 564 9.03 17.39 30.88
N GLN A 565 10.08 17.79 31.61
CA GLN A 565 11.37 17.13 31.63
C GLN A 565 11.65 16.55 33.02
N TRP A 566 12.01 15.28 33.03
CA TRP A 566 12.17 14.46 34.22
C TRP A 566 13.53 13.77 34.21
N GLN A 567 14.15 13.63 35.37
CA GLN A 567 15.35 12.82 35.55
C GLN A 567 15.00 11.57 36.34
N LEU A 568 15.45 10.41 35.86
CA LEU A 568 15.36 9.16 36.58
C LEU A 568 16.64 8.94 37.38
N VAL A 569 16.58 9.19 38.69
CA VAL A 569 17.73 9.04 39.58
C VAL A 569 17.70 7.65 40.22
N PRO A 570 18.68 6.77 39.94
CA PRO A 570 18.70 5.41 40.49
C PRO A 570 18.93 5.43 42.00
N LEU A 571 18.22 4.56 42.72
CA LEU A 571 18.30 4.38 44.17
C LEU A 571 18.93 3.04 44.58
N GLY A 572 19.24 2.18 43.60
CA GLY A 572 19.64 0.79 43.81
C GLY A 572 18.43 -0.17 43.86
N GLY A 573 18.68 -1.47 43.69
CA GLY A 573 17.64 -2.50 43.76
C GLY A 573 16.55 -2.41 42.68
N GLY A 574 16.83 -1.75 41.54
CA GLY A 574 15.87 -1.58 40.45
C GLY A 574 14.87 -0.41 40.61
N TYR A 575 15.05 0.44 41.62
CA TYR A 575 14.17 1.58 41.89
C TYR A 575 14.80 2.92 41.52
N TYR A 576 13.94 3.86 41.16
CA TYR A 576 14.27 5.23 40.78
C TYR A 576 13.41 6.22 41.55
N ARG A 577 13.93 7.42 41.78
CA ARG A 577 13.08 8.60 41.98
C ARG A 577 12.99 9.38 40.68
N ILE A 578 11.81 9.88 40.36
CA ILE A 578 11.53 10.59 39.10
C ILE A 578 11.41 12.08 39.43
N VAL A 579 12.43 12.87 39.09
CA VAL A 579 12.62 14.26 39.54
C VAL A 579 12.26 15.23 38.43
N ASN A 580 11.40 16.21 38.70
CA ASN A 580 11.06 17.23 37.72
C ASN A 580 12.14 18.31 37.59
N ARG A 581 12.46 18.75 36.37
CA ARG A 581 13.48 19.77 36.13
C ARG A 581 13.08 21.17 36.61
N THR A 582 11.79 21.55 36.54
CA THR A 582 11.35 22.90 36.91
C THR A 582 11.41 23.15 38.41
N ASN A 583 10.84 22.24 39.20
CA ASN A 583 10.58 22.48 40.62
C ASN A 583 11.36 21.54 41.56
N GLY A 584 12.11 20.58 41.03
CA GLY A 584 12.93 19.63 41.80
C GLY A 584 12.13 18.62 42.64
N MET A 585 10.80 18.63 42.58
CA MET A 585 9.94 17.66 43.27
C MET A 585 9.93 16.31 42.53
N VAL A 586 9.49 15.27 43.23
CA VAL A 586 9.42 13.90 42.72
C VAL A 586 8.00 13.42 42.54
N ALA A 587 7.78 12.51 41.59
CA ALA A 587 6.50 11.81 41.45
C ALA A 587 6.19 10.97 42.71
N ASP A 588 4.96 11.05 43.21
CA ASP A 588 4.52 10.51 44.48
C ASP A 588 3.13 9.85 44.32
N SER A 589 2.99 8.60 44.78
CA SER A 589 1.70 7.88 44.76
C SER A 589 0.73 8.31 45.85
N TRP A 590 1.17 9.19 46.74
CA TRP A 590 0.46 9.59 47.95
C TRP A 590 0.07 8.42 48.87
N GLY A 591 0.72 7.26 48.69
CA GLY A 591 0.35 6.01 49.36
C GLY A 591 -1.02 5.45 48.95
N ASN A 592 -1.61 5.93 47.86
CA ASN A 592 -2.95 5.53 47.44
C ASN A 592 -2.91 4.31 46.50
N THR A 593 -3.65 3.25 46.86
CA THR A 593 -3.73 1.99 46.11
C THR A 593 -4.96 1.89 45.21
N ALA A 594 -5.87 2.87 45.24
CA ALA A 594 -7.09 2.85 44.44
C ALA A 594 -6.81 3.15 42.95
N ASN A 595 -7.43 2.37 42.06
CA ASN A 595 -7.44 2.66 40.64
C ASN A 595 -8.12 4.02 40.36
N GLY A 596 -7.47 4.86 39.58
CA GLY A 596 -7.91 6.22 39.27
C GLY A 596 -7.46 7.28 40.29
N ALA A 597 -6.74 6.89 41.36
CA ALA A 597 -6.16 7.85 42.28
C ALA A 597 -5.15 8.77 41.56
N PRO A 598 -5.13 10.08 41.85
CA PRO A 598 -4.21 10.99 41.18
C PRO A 598 -2.76 10.71 41.59
N ALA A 599 -1.86 10.68 40.60
CA ALA A 599 -0.43 10.79 40.86
C ALA A 599 -0.11 12.24 41.24
N ARG A 600 0.75 12.44 42.24
CA ARG A 600 1.10 13.76 42.79
C ARG A 600 2.60 14.00 42.72
N GLN A 601 3.01 15.17 43.16
CA GLN A 601 4.41 15.50 43.36
C GLN A 601 4.65 16.21 44.69
N THR A 602 5.80 15.93 45.31
CA THR A 602 6.23 16.62 46.54
C THR A 602 7.75 16.57 46.67
N THR A 603 8.31 17.22 47.67
CA THR A 603 9.75 17.16 47.95
C THR A 603 10.16 15.74 48.29
N TRP A 604 11.35 15.35 47.84
CA TRP A 604 11.90 14.04 48.10
C TRP A 604 12.09 13.81 49.61
N ASN A 605 11.46 12.77 50.14
CA ASN A 605 11.56 12.34 51.54
C ASN A 605 12.05 10.89 51.69
N GLY A 606 12.25 10.16 50.58
CA GLY A 606 12.76 8.80 50.59
C GLY A 606 11.72 7.70 50.82
N GLY A 607 10.45 8.05 51.04
CA GLY A 607 9.37 7.09 51.26
C GLY A 607 9.11 6.18 50.06
N ASN A 608 8.58 4.97 50.32
CA ASN A 608 8.27 3.99 49.27
C ASN A 608 7.24 4.51 48.25
N ASN A 609 6.39 5.46 48.65
CA ASN A 609 5.46 6.16 47.78
C ASN A 609 6.14 7.06 46.74
N GLN A 610 7.44 7.32 46.86
CA GLN A 610 8.24 8.13 45.91
C GLN A 610 9.23 7.31 45.09
N GLN A 611 9.25 5.98 45.29
CA GLN A 611 10.17 5.08 44.62
C GLN A 611 9.43 4.29 43.54
N TRP A 612 9.98 4.27 42.33
CA TRP A 612 9.34 3.70 41.16
C TRP A 612 10.26 2.68 40.50
N SER A 613 9.71 1.53 40.15
CA SER A 613 10.36 0.53 39.31
C SER A 613 9.88 0.68 37.87
N LEU A 614 10.71 0.27 36.93
CA LEU A 614 10.39 0.27 35.51
C LEU A 614 10.30 -1.19 35.07
N THR A 615 9.07 -1.66 34.84
CA THR A 615 8.84 -3.00 34.32
C THR A 615 8.71 -2.92 32.82
N ASP A 616 9.52 -3.67 32.08
CA ASP A 616 9.44 -3.73 30.62
C ASP A 616 8.04 -4.19 30.18
N ALA A 617 7.43 -3.41 29.29
CA ALA A 617 6.13 -3.68 28.69
C ALA A 617 6.27 -4.00 27.18
N GLY A 618 7.50 -4.20 26.69
CA GLY A 618 7.82 -4.41 25.29
C GLY A 618 7.82 -3.11 24.48
N ASN A 619 8.42 -3.14 23.28
CA ASN A 619 8.46 -2.00 22.36
C ASN A 619 9.05 -0.71 22.97
N GLY A 620 10.03 -0.83 23.86
CA GLY A 620 10.66 0.32 24.56
C GLY A 620 9.72 1.06 25.51
N ARG A 621 8.64 0.40 25.93
CA ARG A 621 7.66 0.92 26.89
C ARG A 621 7.88 0.30 28.24
N TYR A 622 7.52 1.04 29.27
CA TYR A 622 7.64 0.64 30.66
C TYR A 622 6.32 0.87 31.40
N HIS A 623 5.95 -0.07 32.26
CA HIS A 623 5.07 0.24 33.38
C HIS A 623 5.93 0.92 34.45
N ILE A 624 5.54 2.13 34.85
CA ILE A 624 6.21 2.90 35.90
C ILE A 624 5.50 2.62 37.21
N VAL A 625 5.96 1.61 37.95
CA VAL A 625 5.24 0.99 39.08
C VAL A 625 5.78 1.48 40.41
N ASN A 626 4.90 2.00 41.27
CA ASN A 626 5.24 2.48 42.60
C ASN A 626 5.61 1.34 43.55
N ARG A 627 6.69 1.52 44.32
CA ARG A 627 7.16 0.53 45.31
C ARG A 627 6.20 0.32 46.46
N GLY A 628 5.57 1.39 46.95
CA GLY A 628 4.70 1.34 48.13
C GLY A 628 3.31 0.79 47.85
N THR A 629 2.71 1.19 46.72
CA THR A 629 1.31 0.89 46.41
C THR A 629 1.14 -0.25 45.39
N GLY A 630 2.19 -0.58 44.63
CA GLY A 630 2.11 -1.56 43.53
C GLY A 630 1.32 -1.07 42.31
N THR A 631 0.84 0.17 42.32
CA THR A 631 0.12 0.79 41.20
C THR A 631 1.09 1.47 40.22
N ALA A 632 0.75 1.49 38.94
CA ALA A 632 1.51 2.12 37.87
C ALA A 632 0.94 3.50 37.52
N LEU A 633 1.78 4.41 37.03
CA LEU A 633 1.31 5.63 36.37
C LEU A 633 0.44 5.28 35.15
N ASP A 634 -0.67 5.98 35.00
CA ASP A 634 -1.67 5.73 33.96
C ASP A 634 -2.20 7.04 33.36
N GLY A 635 -2.31 7.07 32.04
CA GLY A 635 -2.78 8.24 31.29
C GLY A 635 -4.30 8.45 31.29
N ALA A 636 -5.07 7.56 31.92
CA ALA A 636 -6.52 7.46 31.93
C ALA A 636 -7.17 7.32 30.54
N GLY A 637 -6.38 7.10 29.49
CA GLY A 637 -6.85 7.18 28.09
C GLY A 637 -7.27 8.59 27.65
N SER A 638 -6.99 9.62 28.47
CA SER A 638 -7.43 10.98 28.19
C SER A 638 -6.45 11.70 27.26
N THR A 639 -6.90 12.00 26.05
CA THR A 639 -6.11 12.73 25.04
C THR A 639 -6.11 14.25 25.22
N THR A 640 -6.82 14.76 26.23
CA THR A 640 -6.92 16.22 26.49
C THR A 640 -5.72 16.70 27.30
N ALA A 641 -4.92 17.61 26.73
CA ALA A 641 -3.81 18.25 27.44
C ALA A 641 -4.30 18.95 28.72
N GLY A 642 -3.60 18.72 29.83
CA GLY A 642 -3.94 19.19 31.17
C GLY A 642 -4.68 18.17 32.03
N SER A 643 -5.06 17.02 31.46
CA SER A 643 -5.69 15.93 32.21
C SER A 643 -4.75 15.41 33.29
N THR A 644 -5.32 15.04 34.44
CA THR A 644 -4.55 14.47 35.57
C THR A 644 -4.00 13.11 35.19
N THR A 645 -2.72 12.88 35.50
CA THR A 645 -2.13 11.53 35.47
C THR A 645 -2.60 10.79 36.72
N VAL A 646 -3.12 9.58 36.52
CA VAL A 646 -3.65 8.77 37.62
C VAL A 646 -2.76 7.56 37.87
N MET A 647 -3.14 6.74 38.83
CA MET A 647 -2.53 5.46 39.12
C MET A 647 -3.53 4.34 38.90
N TRP A 648 -3.05 3.22 38.38
CA TRP A 648 -3.86 2.04 38.14
C TRP A 648 -3.08 0.77 38.40
N SER A 649 -3.77 -0.33 38.65
CA SER A 649 -3.15 -1.65 38.73
C SER A 649 -2.42 -1.97 37.41
N PRO A 650 -1.16 -2.45 37.45
CA PRO A 650 -0.40 -2.80 36.25
C PRO A 650 -1.18 -3.71 35.31
N ASN A 651 -1.32 -3.33 34.04
CA ASN A 651 -2.06 -4.09 33.04
C ASN A 651 -1.52 -3.82 31.63
N SER A 652 -1.98 -4.58 30.63
CA SER A 652 -1.50 -4.48 29.23
C SER A 652 -2.10 -3.32 28.42
N SER A 653 -2.91 -2.45 29.03
CA SER A 653 -3.48 -1.29 28.35
C SER A 653 -2.38 -0.29 27.97
N PRO A 654 -2.43 0.32 26.78
CA PRO A 654 -1.50 1.39 26.42
C PRO A 654 -1.59 2.60 27.36
N ASN A 655 -2.68 2.75 28.12
CA ASN A 655 -2.81 3.81 29.14
C ASN A 655 -1.75 3.66 30.24
N ASN A 656 -1.34 2.42 30.52
CA ASN A 656 -0.43 2.05 31.61
C ASN A 656 1.04 2.01 31.16
N ALA A 657 1.28 2.13 29.85
CA ALA A 657 2.57 2.00 29.22
C ALA A 657 3.17 3.37 28.85
N TRP A 658 4.44 3.58 29.15
CA TRP A 658 5.14 4.84 28.93
C TRP A 658 6.47 4.64 28.23
N THR A 659 6.84 5.50 27.27
CA THR A 659 8.21 5.56 26.73
C THR A 659 9.00 6.64 27.45
N ILE A 660 10.29 6.40 27.70
CA ILE A 660 11.18 7.34 28.36
C ILE A 660 12.25 7.74 27.34
N VAL A 661 12.24 9.00 26.92
CA VAL A 661 13.05 9.49 25.79
C VAL A 661 13.91 10.66 26.26
N GLY A 662 15.22 10.60 26.05
CA GLY A 662 16.15 11.70 26.37
C GLY A 662 15.80 12.99 25.60
N VAL A 663 16.03 14.15 26.22
CA VAL A 663 15.70 15.48 25.66
C VAL A 663 16.82 16.48 25.76
#